data_AF-A0A942A2H6-F1
#
_entry.id   AF-A0A942A2H6-F1
#
_cell.length_a   1.000
_cell.length_b   1.000
_cell.length_c   1.000
_cell.angle_alpha   90.00
_cell.angle_beta   90.00
_cell.angle_gamma   90.00
#
_symmetry.space_group_name_H-M   'P 1'
#
loop_
_entity.id
_entity.type
_entity.pdbx_description
1 polymer ?
#
loop_
_entity_poly.entity_id
_entity_poly.type
_entity_poly.pdbx_seq_one_letter_code
_entity_poly.pdbx_strand_id
1 'polypeptide(L)'
;MNFRLCQLLWRFLQISFFILIVSSTTFGQINHDIKIKLHPDSHRLEVIDKITLPKALTNAESLNFILHQGLKPEILEEDAIDAILRKSFGAEAGRFFNNNPSLQNSNIKMELFEIKLSLGTNQFAIKYEGEIFHPVKDYGEEYARSFSSSPGIISQEGVFLSGSSFWYPHFVDELVTFRMDVELPEGWSSISQGARTGSDTGTDSSQDVWEEENPQEEIYLISSEFTEYRQAAGAVNAMVFLRQPDEQLAQKYLGTTAQYLEMYRKLLGPYPYSKFALVENFWETGYGMPSFTLLGHRVIRFPFILHSSYPHEILHNWWGNGVYTDYEKGNWAEGLTTYLADHLIKEQRGAAVEYRRSVLQKYTNYVTANKDKDFPLTEFRSRHSAVTEAVGYGKTMMLFHMLRQQLGDQAFVKALHKFYRKYKFKVASFDDVETVFNNVTDEPLESMFEQWVKEAGAPSLRVRQAAATPKGDGYVLSAIIEQTQEGKPYRLKIPIAVHMEGVAKAYQTSIDVNAKLHHIELNFPMRPVRLDVDPEFDVFRTLDHNESPPAFSQVFGAEQVLVVLPAAASESIRRGYHDLAESWQKGRTVNMEIKLDNELDGLPVDRAVWLFGWENSFRPMIKNALSDYDFADKKGTAHIESMELKHDQHSIVVMARNPADDAYALAWLATDNVAAIPGLGRKLPHYNKYSYLGFTGDEPTNVFKGQWPVVNSPMSIVVLQSDGKEVELATAKMASRAALAQLPPVFSETRMLKDIEYLASEELKGRGLGTPGIDKAAAYIARQFSDAGLQPCGDGPDDYFQTWTEKIDMPDRDVVTIKNVIGVIPGNNPELDGQSVIIGAHYDSHGLGWPDVLKGNKGKIHPGADDNASGISVLLEFARLVGKKWQPERTIVFVAFSAEEAGKLGSLHYVRHAEKYPVSKAMAMVNIDTVGQLGKDALTIFGNYSAREWVHIFRGAGYVTGVPIKQSALDTGNGDEKSFIDAGVPSVHFFSGARDNYHRPTDTVDRIDTAGLVKTAAILKETVEYLAARPEPLTSTLTSAKDSTAHQKERSRTKRKVVLGTVPDFAYTGQGVRLDGVTPDTPACEAGLQDGDIIARIGDTVIEDLEAYSDILKSLQAGDEITIVFMRDNVEHSVTTKVVAR
;
A
#
# COMPACT_ATOMS: atom_id res chain seq x y z
N MET A 1 31.09 62.84 16.83
CA MET A 1 31.64 61.58 16.30
C MET A 1 31.89 60.49 17.35
N ASN A 2 31.68 60.73 18.67
CA ASN A 2 31.97 59.73 19.72
C ASN A 2 30.75 59.20 20.51
N PHE A 3 29.51 59.56 20.16
CA PHE A 3 28.32 59.06 20.88
C PHE A 3 27.64 57.87 20.18
N ARG A 4 27.71 57.78 18.85
CA ARG A 4 27.14 56.65 18.08
C ARG A 4 28.01 55.38 18.13
N LEU A 5 29.33 55.52 18.34
CA LEU A 5 30.23 54.37 18.49
C LEU A 5 30.04 53.66 19.84
N CYS A 6 29.82 54.41 20.94
CA CYS A 6 29.51 53.83 22.25
C CYS A 6 28.15 53.12 22.29
N GLN A 7 27.13 53.61 21.57
CA GLN A 7 25.83 52.92 21.50
C GLN A 7 25.86 51.67 20.61
N LEU A 8 26.69 51.63 19.56
CA LEU A 8 26.90 50.40 18.79
C LEU A 8 27.71 49.35 19.56
N LEU A 9 28.74 49.76 20.32
CA LEU A 9 29.52 48.85 21.17
C LEU A 9 28.71 48.31 22.36
N TRP A 10 27.77 49.09 22.92
CA TRP A 10 26.92 48.62 24.02
C TRP A 10 25.79 47.69 23.54
N ARG A 11 25.27 47.89 22.31
CA ARG A 11 24.35 46.94 21.67
C ARG A 11 25.06 45.67 21.17
N PHE A 12 26.32 45.76 20.74
CA PHE A 12 27.13 44.57 20.43
C PHE A 12 27.47 43.77 21.69
N LEU A 13 27.78 44.43 22.83
CA LEU A 13 27.99 43.73 24.09
C LEU A 13 26.71 43.14 24.71
N GLN A 14 25.52 43.69 24.43
CA GLN A 14 24.25 43.03 24.84
C GLN A 14 23.83 41.89 23.92
N ILE A 15 24.24 41.89 22.64
CA ILE A 15 23.96 40.80 21.69
C ILE A 15 24.99 39.67 21.82
N SER A 16 26.17 39.92 22.40
CA SER A 16 27.20 38.90 22.69
C SER A 16 27.19 38.37 24.14
N PHE A 17 26.24 38.77 24.99
CA PHE A 17 26.12 38.29 26.38
C PHE A 17 24.75 37.67 26.72
N PHE A 18 23.88 37.49 25.72
CA PHE A 18 22.67 36.65 25.80
C PHE A 18 22.76 35.43 24.85
N ILE A 19 23.98 35.01 24.54
CA ILE A 19 24.32 33.68 24.03
C ILE A 19 25.15 33.03 25.13
N LEU A 20 24.47 32.35 26.03
CA LEU A 20 24.93 31.33 27.01
C LEU A 20 24.00 31.41 28.23
N ILE A 21 22.81 30.86 28.07
CA ILE A 21 22.17 29.82 28.89
C ILE A 21 20.95 29.41 28.03
N VAL A 22 21.23 28.78 26.88
CA VAL A 22 20.37 27.66 26.50
C VAL A 22 20.94 26.56 27.37
N SER A 23 20.26 26.26 28.47
CA SER A 23 20.49 25.00 29.17
C SER A 23 20.13 23.89 28.19
N SER A 24 21.06 23.55 27.30
CA SER A 24 21.27 22.15 26.98
C SER A 24 21.62 21.53 28.31
N THR A 25 20.61 21.03 29.02
CA THR A 25 20.86 19.94 29.96
C THR A 25 21.55 18.89 29.12
N THR A 26 22.88 18.82 29.23
CA THR A 26 23.60 17.61 28.87
C THR A 26 23.12 16.59 29.87
N PHE A 27 22.00 15.92 29.54
CA PHE A 27 21.53 14.73 30.23
C PHE A 27 22.72 13.79 30.33
N GLY A 28 23.07 13.46 31.55
CA GLY A 28 24.21 12.63 31.82
C GLY A 28 23.81 11.18 31.53
N GLN A 29 24.52 10.50 30.65
CA GLN A 29 24.18 9.11 30.33
C GLN A 29 24.47 8.20 31.52
N ILE A 30 23.45 7.46 31.96
CA ILE A 30 23.62 6.33 32.88
C ILE A 30 23.92 5.10 32.04
N ASN A 31 24.93 4.34 32.43
CA ASN A 31 25.28 3.09 31.76
C ASN A 31 25.01 1.90 32.69
N HIS A 32 24.30 0.91 32.18
CA HIS A 32 24.00 -0.34 32.87
C HIS A 32 24.82 -1.49 32.25
N ASP A 33 25.57 -2.23 33.05
CA ASP A 33 26.16 -3.52 32.67
C ASP A 33 25.42 -4.62 33.43
N ILE A 34 24.42 -5.19 32.76
CA ILE A 34 23.40 -6.08 33.31
C ILE A 34 23.80 -7.51 33.03
N LYS A 35 23.83 -8.34 34.06
CA LYS A 35 23.81 -9.80 33.96
C LYS A 35 22.49 -10.30 34.49
N ILE A 36 21.72 -10.98 33.66
CA ILE A 36 20.38 -11.45 33.98
C ILE A 36 20.27 -12.95 33.76
N LYS A 37 19.61 -13.64 34.70
CA LYS A 37 19.15 -15.02 34.54
C LYS A 37 17.63 -15.04 34.57
N LEU A 38 17.02 -15.59 33.52
CA LEU A 38 15.57 -15.68 33.38
C LEU A 38 15.06 -17.06 33.79
N HIS A 39 13.95 -17.09 34.54
CA HIS A 39 13.27 -18.31 34.97
C HIS A 39 11.79 -18.30 34.55
N PRO A 40 11.48 -18.56 33.26
CA PRO A 40 10.12 -18.51 32.72
C PRO A 40 9.07 -19.35 33.48
N ASP A 41 9.45 -20.54 33.94
CA ASP A 41 8.58 -21.48 34.67
C ASP A 41 8.07 -20.94 36.01
N SER A 42 8.78 -19.97 36.60
CA SER A 42 8.45 -19.38 37.90
C SER A 42 8.12 -17.89 37.81
N HIS A 43 8.08 -17.32 36.60
CA HIS A 43 7.89 -15.90 36.36
C HIS A 43 8.97 -14.99 37.01
N ARG A 44 10.17 -15.55 37.24
CA ARG A 44 11.23 -14.87 37.99
C ARG A 44 12.41 -14.43 37.13
N LEU A 45 13.13 -13.44 37.65
CA LEU A 45 14.43 -13.01 37.16
C LEU A 45 15.41 -12.81 38.32
N GLU A 46 16.70 -12.98 38.04
CA GLU A 46 17.82 -12.61 38.89
C GLU A 46 18.75 -11.69 38.11
N VAL A 47 19.11 -10.54 38.67
CA VAL A 47 19.96 -9.56 38.00
C VAL A 47 21.09 -9.08 38.89
N ILE A 48 22.26 -8.93 38.29
CA ILE A 48 23.36 -8.12 38.79
C ILE A 48 23.54 -6.95 37.81
N ASP A 49 23.39 -5.73 38.28
CA ASP A 49 23.51 -4.52 37.47
C ASP A 49 24.64 -3.66 38.02
N LYS A 50 25.66 -3.41 37.17
CA LYS A 50 26.73 -2.47 37.45
C LYS A 50 26.41 -1.14 36.78
N ILE A 51 26.06 -0.15 37.60
CA ILE A 51 25.55 1.14 37.16
C ILE A 51 26.66 2.17 37.19
N THR A 52 26.93 2.80 36.04
CA THR A 52 27.89 3.89 35.91
C THR A 52 27.14 5.21 35.75
N LEU A 53 27.44 6.15 36.64
CA LEU A 53 26.80 7.46 36.71
C LEU A 53 27.55 8.50 35.87
N PRO A 54 26.82 9.43 35.25
CA PRO A 54 27.43 10.58 34.59
C PRO A 54 28.09 11.52 35.61
N LYS A 55 29.10 12.27 35.15
CA LYS A 55 29.84 13.26 35.98
C LYS A 55 28.96 14.27 36.71
N ALA A 56 27.77 14.58 36.18
CA ALA A 56 26.83 15.50 36.82
C ALA A 56 26.25 14.93 38.12
N LEU A 57 26.15 13.59 38.24
CA LEU A 57 25.54 12.88 39.36
C LEU A 57 26.57 12.35 40.37
N THR A 58 27.87 12.36 40.06
CA THR A 58 28.94 11.84 40.95
C THR A 58 29.14 12.64 42.25
N ASN A 59 28.56 13.84 42.33
CA ASN A 59 28.62 14.71 43.51
C ASN A 59 27.28 14.82 44.24
N ALA A 60 26.26 14.04 43.86
CA ALA A 60 24.97 14.03 44.55
C ALA A 60 25.11 13.38 45.93
N GLU A 61 24.54 13.99 46.97
CA GLU A 61 24.53 13.43 48.34
C GLU A 61 23.69 12.16 48.44
N SER A 62 22.63 12.06 47.63
CA SER A 62 21.83 10.86 47.44
C SER A 62 21.21 10.84 46.06
N LEU A 63 20.95 9.63 45.55
CA LEU A 63 20.28 9.37 44.29
C LEU A 63 19.04 8.54 44.56
N ASN A 64 17.99 8.80 43.78
CA ASN A 64 16.76 8.02 43.85
C ASN A 64 16.58 7.23 42.57
N PHE A 65 16.18 5.98 42.71
CA PHE A 65 15.75 5.17 41.58
C PHE A 65 14.47 4.40 41.91
N ILE A 66 13.74 4.03 40.87
CA ILE A 66 12.49 3.27 40.97
C ILE A 66 12.73 1.85 40.44
N LEU A 67 12.14 0.87 41.14
CA LEU A 67 12.14 -0.53 40.72
C LEU A 67 10.75 -1.14 40.95
N HIS A 68 10.42 -2.19 40.20
CA HIS A 68 9.21 -2.98 40.40
C HIS A 68 9.14 -3.52 41.84
N GLN A 69 7.97 -3.45 42.49
CA GLN A 69 7.79 -3.89 43.88
C GLN A 69 8.11 -5.38 44.11
N GLY A 70 7.95 -6.20 43.06
CA GLY A 70 8.31 -7.61 43.10
C GLY A 70 9.81 -7.88 43.20
N LEU A 71 10.66 -6.89 42.91
CA LEU A 71 12.12 -7.00 42.89
C LEU A 71 12.73 -6.44 44.18
N LYS A 72 13.70 -7.15 44.74
CA LYS A 72 14.36 -6.80 46.00
C LYS A 72 15.83 -6.44 45.77
N PRO A 73 16.19 -5.14 45.74
CA PRO A 73 17.56 -4.72 45.52
C PRO A 73 18.42 -4.77 46.78
N GLU A 74 19.67 -5.22 46.61
CA GLU A 74 20.72 -5.28 47.62
C GLU A 74 22.02 -4.74 46.99
N ILE A 75 22.82 -3.98 47.76
CA ILE A 75 24.12 -3.48 47.30
C ILE A 75 25.15 -4.61 47.37
N LEU A 76 26.00 -4.74 46.36
CA LEU A 76 27.17 -5.62 46.42
C LEU A 76 28.34 -4.88 47.10
N GLU A 77 28.67 -5.33 48.32
CA GLU A 77 29.61 -4.65 49.23
C GLU A 77 31.03 -4.47 48.68
N GLU A 78 31.45 -5.27 47.68
CA GLU A 78 32.81 -5.24 47.12
C GLU A 78 33.12 -3.97 46.32
N ASP A 79 32.11 -3.26 45.78
CA ASP A 79 32.30 -2.12 44.88
C ASP A 79 31.97 -0.75 45.50
N ALA A 80 31.34 -0.70 46.69
CA ALA A 80 30.92 0.55 47.33
C ALA A 80 30.85 0.45 48.86
N ILE A 81 32.01 0.52 49.52
CA ILE A 81 32.22 0.26 50.97
C ILE A 81 31.34 1.10 51.92
N ASP A 82 30.84 2.27 51.48
CA ASP A 82 29.99 3.16 52.29
C ASP A 82 28.58 3.37 51.69
N ALA A 83 28.16 2.58 50.70
CA ALA A 83 26.86 2.79 50.06
C ALA A 83 25.71 2.31 50.94
N ILE A 84 24.70 3.18 51.12
CA ILE A 84 23.53 2.88 51.94
C ILE A 84 22.30 2.90 51.05
N LEU A 85 21.66 1.74 50.88
CA LEU A 85 20.37 1.60 50.21
C LEU A 85 19.24 1.64 51.24
N ARG A 86 18.27 2.52 51.05
CA ARG A 86 17.06 2.60 51.90
C ARG A 86 15.82 2.68 51.04
N LYS A 87 14.79 1.95 51.43
CA LYS A 87 13.45 2.15 50.91
C LYS A 87 12.93 3.51 51.39
N SER A 88 12.61 4.40 50.46
CA SER A 88 12.08 5.73 50.77
C SER A 88 10.55 5.71 50.81
N PHE A 89 9.94 6.39 51.78
CA PHE A 89 8.49 6.57 51.88
C PHE A 89 8.14 8.02 51.57
N GLY A 90 7.35 8.23 50.51
CA GLY A 90 6.81 9.53 50.17
C GLY A 90 7.58 10.27 49.08
N ALA A 91 7.26 9.95 47.83
CA ALA A 91 7.14 10.91 46.74
C ALA A 91 6.13 10.30 45.77
N GLU A 92 5.14 11.06 45.33
CA GLU A 92 4.12 10.59 44.40
C GLU A 92 4.79 9.92 43.19
N ALA A 93 4.53 8.64 42.99
CA ALA A 93 4.82 7.90 41.77
C ALA A 93 4.20 8.57 40.51
N GLY A 94 3.40 9.63 40.68
CA GLY A 94 2.63 10.34 39.65
C GLY A 94 3.44 11.12 38.61
N ARG A 95 4.74 11.43 38.84
CA ARG A 95 5.54 12.11 37.78
C ARG A 95 6.04 11.18 36.68
N PHE A 96 6.18 9.88 36.94
CA PHE A 96 6.69 8.93 35.94
C PHE A 96 5.66 8.64 34.82
N PHE A 97 4.36 8.80 35.13
CA PHE A 97 3.25 8.41 34.24
C PHE A 97 2.79 9.51 33.27
N ASN A 98 3.31 10.74 33.35
CA ASN A 98 2.82 11.82 32.49
C ASN A 98 3.26 11.68 31.03
N ASN A 99 4.35 10.96 30.76
CA ASN A 99 4.95 10.90 29.43
C ASN A 99 4.68 9.59 28.66
N ASN A 100 4.09 8.57 29.31
CA ASN A 100 3.68 7.34 28.62
C ASN A 100 2.21 6.98 28.93
N PRO A 101 1.25 7.41 28.08
CA PRO A 101 -0.18 7.20 28.31
C PRO A 101 -0.59 5.73 28.38
N SER A 102 0.22 4.81 27.84
CA SER A 102 -0.04 3.36 27.94
C SER A 102 0.02 2.83 29.38
N LEU A 103 0.59 3.61 30.31
CA LEU A 103 0.79 3.24 31.71
C LEU A 103 -0.06 4.02 32.70
N GLN A 104 -0.77 5.06 32.29
CA GLN A 104 -1.66 5.82 33.18
C GLN A 104 -2.77 4.94 33.79
N ASN A 105 -3.10 3.81 33.15
CA ASN A 105 -4.05 2.80 33.64
C ASN A 105 -3.39 1.47 34.09
N SER A 106 -2.07 1.44 34.27
CA SER A 106 -1.36 0.23 34.69
C SER A 106 -1.30 0.13 36.23
N ASN A 107 -1.80 -0.98 36.79
CA ASN A 107 -1.77 -1.26 38.24
C ASN A 107 -0.39 -1.76 38.71
N ILE A 108 0.70 -1.28 38.10
CA ILE A 108 2.05 -1.69 38.49
C ILE A 108 2.38 -1.04 39.82
N LYS A 109 2.82 -1.85 40.77
CA LYS A 109 3.33 -1.35 42.06
C LYS A 109 4.83 -1.20 41.96
N MET A 110 5.30 -0.02 42.31
CA MET A 110 6.71 0.36 42.27
C MET A 110 7.20 0.76 43.66
N GLU A 111 8.50 0.65 43.88
CA GLU A 111 9.15 1.09 45.11
C GLU A 111 10.26 2.09 44.78
N LEU A 112 10.33 3.16 45.58
CA LEU A 112 11.36 4.18 45.49
C LEU A 112 12.51 3.81 46.44
N PHE A 113 13.71 3.77 45.90
CA PHE A 113 14.93 3.52 46.66
C PHE A 113 15.82 4.76 46.64
N GLU A 114 16.32 5.13 47.82
CA GLU A 114 17.37 6.12 47.98
C GLU A 114 18.69 5.39 48.17
N ILE A 115 19.70 5.72 47.36
CA ILE A 115 21.08 5.28 47.53
C ILE A 115 21.96 6.47 47.86
N LYS A 116 22.75 6.34 48.94
CA LYS A 116 23.80 7.29 49.30
C LYS A 116 25.14 6.72 48.89
N LEU A 117 25.91 7.50 48.14
CA LEU A 117 27.23 7.13 47.64
C LEU A 117 28.28 8.09 48.20
N SER A 118 29.53 7.62 48.35
CA SER A 118 30.64 8.49 48.69
C SER A 118 30.90 9.53 47.59
N LEU A 119 31.30 10.74 47.99
CA LEU A 119 31.63 11.82 47.04
C LEU A 119 32.67 11.36 46.02
N GLY A 120 32.38 11.53 44.73
CA GLY A 120 33.25 11.13 43.63
C GLY A 120 33.06 9.69 43.15
N THR A 121 32.22 8.89 43.82
CA THR A 121 31.82 7.57 43.32
C THR A 121 31.00 7.74 42.03
N ASN A 122 31.46 7.10 40.97
CA ASN A 122 30.81 7.13 39.66
C ASN A 122 30.29 5.77 39.21
N GLN A 123 30.48 4.72 39.99
CA GLN A 123 30.01 3.37 39.69
C GLN A 123 29.66 2.62 40.97
N PHE A 124 28.60 1.82 40.92
CA PHE A 124 28.22 0.90 41.99
C PHE A 124 27.47 -0.31 41.39
N ALA A 125 27.39 -1.40 42.14
CA ALA A 125 26.69 -2.61 41.70
C ALA A 125 25.56 -2.97 42.67
N ILE A 126 24.42 -3.37 42.11
CA ILE A 126 23.30 -3.90 42.87
C ILE A 126 22.91 -5.29 42.35
N LYS A 127 22.46 -6.15 43.25
CA LYS A 127 21.80 -7.41 42.92
C LYS A 127 20.31 -7.28 43.24
N TYR A 128 19.45 -7.74 42.36
CA TYR A 128 18.01 -7.83 42.63
C TYR A 128 17.39 -9.05 41.98
N GLU A 129 16.41 -9.64 42.66
CA GLU A 129 15.65 -10.79 42.17
C GLU A 129 14.19 -10.69 42.58
N GLY A 130 13.32 -11.39 41.85
CA GLY A 130 11.90 -11.42 42.16
C GLY A 130 11.03 -11.89 41.01
N GLU A 131 9.73 -11.63 41.14
CA GLU A 131 8.69 -12.03 40.18
C GLU A 131 8.20 -10.82 39.38
N ILE A 132 8.04 -10.99 38.06
CA ILE A 132 7.33 -10.06 37.18
C ILE A 132 6.33 -10.87 36.35
N PHE A 133 5.06 -10.81 36.74
CA PHE A 133 3.97 -11.48 36.05
C PHE A 133 2.73 -10.58 35.97
N HIS A 134 2.65 -9.78 34.91
CA HIS A 134 1.45 -9.04 34.58
C HIS A 134 0.80 -9.67 33.33
N PRO A 135 -0.17 -10.57 33.48
CA PRO A 135 -0.79 -11.25 32.35
C PRO A 135 -1.42 -10.24 31.39
N VAL A 136 -1.44 -10.61 30.11
CA VAL A 136 -2.02 -9.80 29.03
C VAL A 136 -3.49 -9.50 29.34
N LYS A 137 -3.89 -8.23 29.26
CA LYS A 137 -5.27 -7.78 29.47
C LYS A 137 -5.82 -7.14 28.22
N ASP A 138 -7.09 -7.43 27.92
CA ASP A 138 -7.87 -6.75 26.90
C ASP A 138 -8.43 -5.43 27.45
N TYR A 139 -8.05 -4.31 26.84
CA TYR A 139 -8.69 -3.02 27.09
C TYR A 139 -9.91 -2.91 26.14
N GLY A 140 -11.08 -2.55 26.71
CA GLY A 140 -12.42 -2.77 26.14
C GLY A 140 -12.70 -2.34 24.69
N GLU A 141 -13.84 -2.80 24.18
CA GLU A 141 -14.32 -2.76 22.78
C GLU A 141 -14.64 -1.37 22.20
N GLU A 142 -14.04 -0.27 22.65
CA GLU A 142 -14.53 1.04 22.20
C GLU A 142 -14.23 1.34 20.71
N TYR A 143 -13.31 0.62 20.06
CA TYR A 143 -13.19 0.62 18.58
C TYR A 143 -12.35 -0.55 18.07
N ALA A 144 -12.97 -1.46 17.31
CA ALA A 144 -12.44 -2.26 16.18
C ALA A 144 -11.09 -3.04 16.25
N ARG A 145 -10.28 -2.88 17.29
CA ARG A 145 -9.07 -3.65 17.59
C ARG A 145 -9.00 -3.74 19.11
N SER A 146 -9.25 -4.92 19.68
CA SER A 146 -8.91 -5.17 21.08
C SER A 146 -7.40 -4.93 21.20
N PHE A 147 -7.00 -3.94 22.00
CA PHE A 147 -5.60 -3.75 22.33
C PHE A 147 -5.31 -4.57 23.58
N SER A 148 -4.81 -5.77 23.38
CA SER A 148 -4.28 -6.59 24.45
C SER A 148 -2.88 -6.08 24.79
N SER A 149 -2.61 -5.74 26.05
CA SER A 149 -1.26 -5.30 26.46
C SER A 149 -0.86 -5.90 27.80
N SER A 150 0.46 -5.97 28.01
CA SER A 150 1.06 -6.32 29.29
C SER A 150 2.08 -5.22 29.63
N PRO A 151 2.09 -4.72 30.87
CA PRO A 151 3.16 -3.84 31.33
C PRO A 151 4.51 -4.54 31.52
N GLY A 152 4.55 -5.87 31.56
CA GLY A 152 5.74 -6.70 31.76
C GLY A 152 5.36 -8.13 32.17
N ILE A 153 5.89 -9.13 31.48
CA ILE A 153 5.57 -10.55 31.73
C ILE A 153 6.78 -11.43 31.50
N ILE A 154 7.00 -12.37 32.44
CA ILE A 154 7.92 -13.49 32.30
C ILE A 154 7.06 -14.75 32.41
N SER A 155 6.94 -15.55 31.36
CA SER A 155 6.19 -16.82 31.42
C SER A 155 6.73 -17.83 30.42
N GLN A 156 6.23 -19.08 30.48
CA GLN A 156 6.60 -20.14 29.54
C GLN A 156 6.27 -19.79 28.08
N GLU A 157 5.26 -18.96 27.83
CA GLU A 157 4.93 -18.50 26.48
C GLU A 157 5.97 -17.53 25.91
N GLY A 158 6.65 -16.78 26.78
CA GLY A 158 7.69 -15.83 26.42
C GLY A 158 7.92 -14.76 27.49
N VAL A 159 8.93 -13.93 27.26
CA VAL A 159 9.30 -12.78 28.09
C VAL A 159 9.07 -11.50 27.30
N PHE A 160 8.40 -10.54 27.92
CA PHE A 160 8.31 -9.15 27.48
C PHE A 160 8.63 -8.24 28.67
N LEU A 161 9.77 -7.56 28.61
CA LEU A 161 10.17 -6.55 29.56
C LEU A 161 10.55 -5.26 28.81
N SER A 162 10.05 -4.14 29.31
CA SER A 162 10.30 -2.78 28.80
C SER A 162 10.53 -1.85 29.99
N GLY A 163 10.90 -0.59 29.77
CA GLY A 163 11.00 0.39 30.86
C GLY A 163 9.72 0.54 31.66
N SER A 164 8.56 0.29 31.05
CA SER A 164 7.29 0.29 31.76
C SER A 164 7.15 -0.78 32.84
N SER A 165 7.91 -1.89 32.77
CA SER A 165 7.85 -2.94 33.78
C SER A 165 8.67 -2.62 35.02
N PHE A 166 9.52 -1.58 34.96
CA PHE A 166 10.48 -1.21 36.02
C PHE A 166 11.36 -2.40 36.44
N TRP A 167 11.74 -3.24 35.47
CA TRP A 167 12.55 -4.44 35.69
C TRP A 167 14.04 -4.14 35.94
N TYR A 168 14.47 -2.90 35.68
CA TYR A 168 15.79 -2.38 36.00
C TYR A 168 15.69 -1.03 36.73
N PRO A 169 16.76 -0.53 37.38
CA PRO A 169 16.73 0.73 38.11
C PRO A 169 16.50 1.94 37.20
N HIS A 170 15.40 2.66 37.42
CA HIS A 170 15.09 3.89 36.68
C HIS A 170 15.48 5.15 37.47
N PHE A 171 16.34 5.99 36.89
CA PHE A 171 16.69 7.31 37.41
C PHE A 171 15.93 8.39 36.62
N VAL A 172 15.48 9.44 37.31
CA VAL A 172 14.58 10.46 36.74
C VAL A 172 15.28 11.27 35.64
N ASP A 173 14.61 11.44 34.50
CA ASP A 173 14.97 12.28 33.35
C ASP A 173 16.31 11.93 32.64
N GLU A 174 16.88 10.74 32.84
CA GLU A 174 18.14 10.36 32.18
C GLU A 174 17.96 9.29 31.10
N LEU A 175 18.68 9.45 29.98
CA LEU A 175 18.79 8.42 28.96
C LEU A 175 19.83 7.36 29.38
N VAL A 176 19.60 6.14 28.95
CA VAL A 176 20.42 4.97 29.32
C VAL A 176 21.23 4.44 28.14
N THR A 177 22.38 3.87 28.44
CA THR A 177 23.14 2.96 27.55
C THR A 177 23.30 1.64 28.29
N PHE A 178 23.48 0.53 27.58
CA PHE A 178 23.59 -0.74 28.27
C PHE A 178 24.45 -1.77 27.54
N ARG A 179 25.04 -2.65 28.34
CA ARG A 179 25.45 -4.00 27.94
C ARG A 179 24.63 -4.98 28.77
N MET A 180 23.99 -5.95 28.13
CA MET A 180 23.11 -6.91 28.79
C MET A 180 23.49 -8.33 28.39
N ASP A 181 23.80 -9.14 29.39
CA ASP A 181 24.22 -10.52 29.31
C ASP A 181 23.12 -11.42 29.88
N VAL A 182 22.44 -12.16 29.01
CA VAL A 182 21.18 -12.87 29.30
C VAL A 182 21.42 -14.37 29.29
N GLU A 183 21.31 -15.00 30.47
CA GLU A 183 21.25 -16.46 30.62
C GLU A 183 19.79 -16.93 30.52
N LEU A 184 19.55 -17.89 29.63
CA LEU A 184 18.23 -18.35 29.18
C LEU A 184 18.12 -19.88 29.29
N PRO A 185 16.88 -20.43 29.34
CA PRO A 185 16.67 -21.87 29.21
C PRO A 185 17.20 -22.45 27.89
N GLU A 186 17.45 -23.76 27.83
CA GLU A 186 17.80 -24.45 26.59
C GLU A 186 16.78 -24.17 25.47
N GLY A 187 17.26 -23.89 24.25
CA GLY A 187 16.41 -23.62 23.08
C GLY A 187 15.84 -22.19 23.01
N TRP A 188 15.95 -21.40 24.07
CA TRP A 188 15.49 -20.01 24.06
C TRP A 188 16.55 -19.09 23.46
N SER A 189 16.11 -17.97 22.90
CA SER A 189 16.97 -16.84 22.54
C SER A 189 16.30 -15.54 22.96
N SER A 190 17.11 -14.48 23.06
CA SER A 190 16.65 -13.15 23.40
C SER A 190 16.87 -12.18 22.26
N ILE A 191 16.12 -11.07 22.30
CA ILE A 191 16.37 -9.89 21.51
C ILE A 191 16.19 -8.64 22.36
N SER A 192 17.12 -7.70 22.17
CA SER A 192 17.10 -6.37 22.76
C SER A 192 17.45 -5.33 21.70
N GLN A 193 17.57 -4.06 22.10
CA GLN A 193 18.06 -2.99 21.24
C GLN A 193 19.58 -3.16 21.02
N GLY A 194 20.11 -2.52 19.97
CA GLY A 194 21.55 -2.51 19.71
C GLY A 194 22.10 -3.78 19.04
N ALA A 195 23.40 -4.01 19.20
CA ALA A 195 24.14 -5.10 18.56
C ALA A 195 24.20 -6.35 19.45
N ARG A 196 24.05 -7.53 18.84
CA ARG A 196 24.36 -8.82 19.51
C ARG A 196 25.87 -9.02 19.44
N THR A 197 26.56 -8.97 20.57
CA THR A 197 28.03 -9.10 20.66
C THR A 197 28.48 -10.49 21.09
N GLY A 198 27.56 -11.32 21.61
CA GLY A 198 27.81 -12.71 21.97
C GLY A 198 26.54 -13.55 21.86
N SER A 199 26.70 -14.81 21.48
CA SER A 199 25.64 -15.82 21.56
C SER A 199 26.28 -17.20 21.71
N ASP A 200 25.82 -17.97 22.69
CA ASP A 200 26.23 -19.35 22.94
C ASP A 200 24.99 -20.22 23.20
N THR A 201 24.89 -21.34 22.51
CA THR A 201 23.82 -22.32 22.69
C THR A 201 24.41 -23.55 23.37
N GLY A 202 24.49 -23.51 24.70
CA GLY A 202 24.93 -24.63 25.52
C GLY A 202 23.89 -25.75 25.60
N THR A 203 24.27 -26.88 26.20
CA THR A 203 23.38 -28.04 26.35
C THR A 203 22.32 -27.86 27.44
N ASP A 204 22.58 -27.00 28.42
CA ASP A 204 21.70 -26.84 29.60
C ASP A 204 21.08 -25.43 29.67
N SER A 205 21.69 -24.47 28.98
CA SER A 205 21.25 -23.06 28.92
C SER A 205 21.81 -22.40 27.65
N SER A 206 21.16 -21.35 27.19
CA SER A 206 21.69 -20.45 26.17
C SER A 206 22.08 -19.11 26.79
N GLN A 207 22.98 -18.40 26.11
CA GLN A 207 23.47 -17.11 26.54
C GLN A 207 23.48 -16.13 25.37
N ASP A 208 22.98 -14.93 25.59
CA ASP A 208 22.98 -13.84 24.61
C ASP A 208 23.49 -12.54 25.21
N VAL A 209 24.38 -11.85 24.48
CA VAL A 209 24.92 -10.56 24.90
C VAL A 209 24.49 -9.47 23.91
N TRP A 210 23.81 -8.45 24.43
CA TRP A 210 23.33 -7.28 23.69
C TRP A 210 24.02 -6.02 24.18
N GLU A 211 24.36 -5.11 23.28
CA GLU A 211 25.04 -3.85 23.60
C GLU A 211 24.49 -2.69 22.79
N GLU A 212 24.16 -1.59 23.47
CA GLU A 212 23.75 -0.33 22.88
C GLU A 212 24.51 0.83 23.53
N GLU A 213 25.47 1.35 22.78
CA GLU A 213 26.34 2.46 23.19
C GLU A 213 25.68 3.83 22.99
N ASN A 214 24.58 3.91 22.21
CA ASN A 214 23.87 5.16 21.98
C ASN A 214 22.75 5.35 23.01
N PRO A 215 22.47 6.60 23.44
CA PRO A 215 21.42 6.89 24.41
C PRO A 215 20.04 6.35 24.00
N GLN A 216 19.37 5.65 24.91
CA GLN A 216 18.02 5.11 24.79
C GLN A 216 17.09 5.67 25.88
N GLU A 217 15.78 5.76 25.61
CA GLU A 217 14.78 6.12 26.62
C GLU A 217 14.50 4.98 27.61
N GLU A 218 14.70 3.72 27.18
CA GLU A 218 14.47 2.54 28.02
C GLU A 218 15.23 1.31 27.51
N ILE A 219 15.23 0.22 28.29
CA ILE A 219 15.81 -1.09 27.92
C ILE A 219 14.69 -2.12 27.74
N TYR A 220 14.67 -2.76 26.57
CA TYR A 220 13.76 -3.86 26.23
C TYR A 220 14.47 -5.22 26.32
N LEU A 221 13.77 -6.23 26.82
CA LEU A 221 14.20 -7.63 26.77
C LEU A 221 13.02 -8.50 26.37
N ILE A 222 13.11 -9.08 25.17
CA ILE A 222 12.15 -10.05 24.64
C ILE A 222 12.84 -11.40 24.53
N SER A 223 12.23 -12.47 25.03
CA SER A 223 12.81 -13.81 24.95
C SER A 223 11.74 -14.87 24.72
N SER A 224 12.06 -15.88 23.90
CA SER A 224 11.19 -17.04 23.66
C SER A 224 12.02 -18.14 22.96
N GLU A 225 11.37 -19.25 22.67
CA GLU A 225 11.87 -20.23 21.69
C GLU A 225 11.67 -19.67 20.29
N PHE A 226 12.72 -19.05 19.74
CA PHE A 226 12.69 -18.47 18.40
C PHE A 226 13.53 -19.27 17.41
N THR A 227 13.02 -19.39 16.20
CA THR A 227 13.78 -19.67 14.99
C THR A 227 14.24 -18.34 14.39
N GLU A 228 15.55 -18.17 14.26
CA GLU A 228 16.17 -16.92 13.82
C GLU A 228 16.61 -16.98 12.35
N TYR A 229 16.25 -15.95 11.58
CA TYR A 229 16.69 -15.74 10.20
C TYR A 229 17.38 -14.39 10.09
N ARG A 230 18.44 -14.30 9.28
CA ARG A 230 19.24 -13.07 9.13
C ARG A 230 19.67 -12.85 7.68
N GLN A 231 19.73 -11.59 7.27
CA GLN A 231 20.27 -11.18 5.97
C GLN A 231 20.92 -9.79 6.08
N ALA A 232 22.02 -9.58 5.37
CA ALA A 232 22.61 -8.25 5.23
C ALA A 232 21.72 -7.32 4.37
N ALA A 233 21.44 -6.13 4.90
CA ALA A 233 20.71 -5.05 4.25
C ALA A 233 21.61 -3.79 4.20
N GLY A 234 22.59 -3.82 3.29
CA GLY A 234 23.65 -2.81 3.25
C GLY A 234 24.56 -2.92 4.48
N ALA A 235 24.66 -1.87 5.28
CA ALA A 235 25.43 -1.86 6.53
C ALA A 235 24.63 -2.34 7.75
N VAL A 236 23.34 -2.63 7.58
CA VAL A 236 22.41 -3.04 8.65
C VAL A 236 22.14 -4.52 8.53
N ASN A 237 22.02 -5.23 9.64
CA ASN A 237 21.53 -6.60 9.66
C ASN A 237 20.00 -6.61 9.77
N ALA A 238 19.33 -7.13 8.74
CA ALA A 238 17.90 -7.45 8.81
C ALA A 238 17.74 -8.82 9.46
N MET A 239 16.81 -8.93 10.40
CA MET A 239 16.58 -10.15 11.18
C MET A 239 15.10 -10.46 11.31
N VAL A 240 14.76 -11.74 11.47
CA VAL A 240 13.40 -12.20 11.75
C VAL A 240 13.46 -13.30 12.81
N PHE A 241 12.69 -13.14 13.87
CA PHE A 241 12.53 -14.12 14.94
C PHE A 241 11.09 -14.64 14.91
N LEU A 242 10.93 -15.93 14.58
CA LEU A 242 9.63 -16.59 14.53
C LEU A 242 9.53 -17.65 15.63
N ARG A 243 8.36 -17.79 16.25
CA ARG A 243 8.13 -18.81 17.29
C ARG A 243 7.94 -20.20 16.69
N GLN A 244 7.68 -20.28 15.39
CA GLN A 244 7.64 -21.52 14.61
C GLN A 244 8.44 -21.31 13.32
N PRO A 245 9.22 -22.30 12.86
CA PRO A 245 9.96 -22.19 11.62
C PRO A 245 9.03 -21.90 10.43
N ASP A 246 9.30 -20.81 9.70
CA ASP A 246 8.63 -20.42 8.47
C ASP A 246 9.60 -19.56 7.64
N GLU A 247 10.45 -20.24 6.88
CA GLU A 247 11.51 -19.59 6.09
C GLU A 247 10.91 -18.66 5.03
N GLN A 248 9.77 -19.01 4.43
CA GLN A 248 9.14 -18.18 3.41
C GLN A 248 8.68 -16.84 3.98
N LEU A 249 8.00 -16.86 5.13
CA LEU A 249 7.58 -15.66 5.82
C LEU A 249 8.79 -14.81 6.21
N ALA A 250 9.83 -15.43 6.76
CA ALA A 250 11.05 -14.74 7.14
C ALA A 250 11.72 -14.05 5.95
N GLN A 251 11.88 -14.72 4.80
CA GLN A 251 12.48 -14.12 3.60
C GLN A 251 11.68 -12.92 3.08
N LYS A 252 10.34 -12.95 3.15
CA LYS A 252 9.49 -11.80 2.79
C LYS A 252 9.79 -10.59 3.67
N TYR A 253 9.89 -10.78 4.98
CA TYR A 253 10.22 -9.70 5.91
C TYR A 253 11.66 -9.21 5.77
N LEU A 254 12.63 -10.09 5.57
CA LEU A 254 14.03 -9.72 5.34
C LEU A 254 14.18 -8.86 4.07
N GLY A 255 13.59 -9.30 2.95
CA GLY A 255 13.61 -8.55 1.70
C GLY A 255 12.91 -7.20 1.82
N THR A 256 11.73 -7.18 2.42
CA THR A 256 10.94 -5.96 2.64
C THR A 256 11.67 -4.96 3.56
N THR A 257 12.30 -5.45 4.64
CA THR A 257 13.13 -4.64 5.54
C THR A 257 14.24 -3.95 4.76
N ALA A 258 14.98 -4.71 3.94
CA ALA A 258 16.08 -4.17 3.15
C ALA A 258 15.63 -3.04 2.21
N GLN A 259 14.46 -3.20 1.57
CA GLN A 259 13.91 -2.17 0.68
C GLN A 259 13.52 -0.89 1.41
N TYR A 260 12.80 -0.99 2.53
CA TYR A 260 12.38 0.19 3.30
C TYR A 260 13.56 0.88 3.97
N LEU A 261 14.51 0.13 4.52
CA LEU A 261 15.74 0.70 5.07
C LEU A 261 16.49 1.51 4.00
N GLU A 262 16.61 1.00 2.78
CA GLU A 262 17.28 1.73 1.70
C GLU A 262 16.50 2.97 1.24
N MET A 263 15.17 2.89 1.15
CA MET A 263 14.32 4.04 0.83
C MET A 263 14.48 5.15 1.88
N TYR A 264 14.30 4.82 3.16
CA TYR A 264 14.43 5.78 4.25
C TYR A 264 15.85 6.28 4.43
N ARG A 265 16.87 5.43 4.21
CA ARG A 265 18.27 5.87 4.24
C ARG A 265 18.56 6.96 3.22
N LYS A 266 18.00 6.87 2.01
CA LYS A 266 18.14 7.93 0.99
C LYS A 266 17.36 9.18 1.34
N LEU A 267 16.19 9.03 1.97
CA LEU A 267 15.28 10.12 2.30
C LEU A 267 15.70 10.90 3.56
N LEU A 268 16.26 10.22 4.57
CA LEU A 268 16.48 10.74 5.92
C LEU A 268 17.94 10.70 6.38
N GLY A 269 18.78 9.91 5.72
CA GLY A 269 20.16 9.67 6.09
C GLY A 269 20.37 8.31 6.76
N PRO A 270 21.61 8.01 7.22
CA PRO A 270 21.98 6.69 7.72
C PRO A 270 21.03 6.17 8.81
N TYR A 271 20.68 4.89 8.74
CA TYR A 271 19.89 4.23 9.77
C TYR A 271 20.60 4.28 11.14
N PRO A 272 19.89 4.52 12.26
CA PRO A 272 20.55 4.79 13.53
C PRO A 272 21.23 3.60 14.20
N TYR A 273 20.77 2.37 13.94
CA TYR A 273 21.18 1.15 14.65
C TYR A 273 21.98 0.19 13.76
N SER A 274 22.58 -0.83 14.36
CA SER A 274 23.30 -1.90 13.65
C SER A 274 22.37 -2.96 13.02
N LYS A 275 21.14 -3.09 13.56
CA LYS A 275 20.14 -4.05 13.08
C LYS A 275 18.71 -3.48 13.02
N PHE A 276 17.88 -4.14 12.23
CA PHE A 276 16.43 -4.07 12.37
C PHE A 276 15.85 -5.49 12.39
N ALA A 277 14.97 -5.81 13.35
CA ALA A 277 14.36 -7.14 13.44
C ALA A 277 12.83 -7.09 13.42
N LEU A 278 12.20 -8.05 12.72
CA LEU A 278 10.84 -8.47 13.04
C LEU A 278 10.91 -9.52 14.16
N VAL A 279 10.06 -9.37 15.18
CA VAL A 279 9.92 -10.36 16.26
C VAL A 279 8.46 -10.79 16.35
N GLU A 280 8.20 -12.09 16.22
CA GLU A 280 6.87 -12.67 16.43
C GLU A 280 6.53 -12.70 17.91
N ASN A 281 5.40 -12.10 18.27
CA ASN A 281 4.93 -12.05 19.64
C ASN A 281 3.94 -13.19 19.96
N PHE A 282 3.85 -13.56 21.24
CA PHE A 282 2.94 -14.58 21.74
C PHE A 282 1.50 -14.06 22.00
N TRP A 283 1.24 -12.76 21.77
CA TRP A 283 -0.11 -12.19 21.68
C TRP A 283 -0.19 -11.14 20.56
N GLU A 284 -1.41 -10.76 20.16
CA GLU A 284 -1.60 -9.82 19.05
C GLU A 284 -1.13 -8.40 19.42
N THR A 285 -0.14 -7.90 18.70
CA THR A 285 0.53 -6.60 18.95
C THR A 285 0.98 -5.93 17.66
N GLY A 286 1.31 -4.64 17.76
CA GLY A 286 1.94 -3.84 16.73
C GLY A 286 2.80 -2.75 17.36
N TYR A 287 3.95 -3.14 17.93
CA TYR A 287 4.84 -2.20 18.64
C TYR A 287 6.13 -1.93 17.86
N GLY A 288 6.47 -0.65 17.70
CA GLY A 288 7.73 -0.19 17.11
C GLY A 288 8.77 0.12 18.17
N MET A 289 9.75 -0.75 18.35
CA MET A 289 10.84 -0.58 19.32
C MET A 289 12.11 -0.03 18.64
N PRO A 290 13.09 0.48 19.41
CA PRO A 290 14.38 0.82 18.84
C PRO A 290 15.10 -0.43 18.32
N SER A 291 15.41 -0.46 17.02
CA SER A 291 16.05 -1.54 16.27
C SER A 291 15.22 -2.82 16.04
N PHE A 292 13.94 -2.88 16.40
CA PHE A 292 13.06 -4.01 16.07
C PHE A 292 11.57 -3.68 16.23
N THR A 293 10.70 -4.52 15.71
CA THR A 293 9.25 -4.42 15.92
C THR A 293 8.69 -5.74 16.44
N LEU A 294 7.74 -5.66 17.36
CA LEU A 294 7.07 -6.80 17.98
C LEU A 294 5.64 -6.88 17.43
N LEU A 295 5.37 -7.89 16.61
CA LEU A 295 4.11 -8.06 15.90
C LEU A 295 3.44 -9.38 16.27
N GLY A 296 2.11 -9.38 16.34
CA GLY A 296 1.32 -10.55 16.68
C GLY A 296 1.43 -11.70 15.68
N HIS A 297 1.34 -12.95 16.17
CA HIS A 297 1.43 -14.15 15.35
C HIS A 297 0.45 -14.13 14.15
N ARG A 298 -0.81 -13.72 14.32
CA ARG A 298 -1.75 -13.66 13.18
C ARG A 298 -1.43 -12.48 12.28
N VAL A 299 -1.07 -11.34 12.87
CA VAL A 299 -0.77 -10.10 12.15
C VAL A 299 0.36 -10.31 11.14
N ILE A 300 1.49 -10.93 11.54
CA ILE A 300 2.65 -11.05 10.65
C ILE A 300 2.36 -11.86 9.38
N ARG A 301 1.35 -12.74 9.41
CA ARG A 301 0.97 -13.61 8.30
C ARG A 301 0.04 -12.91 7.29
N PHE A 302 -0.48 -11.72 7.59
CA PHE A 302 -1.28 -10.96 6.64
C PHE A 302 -0.41 -10.24 5.61
N PRO A 303 -0.58 -10.50 4.29
CA PRO A 303 0.30 -9.93 3.26
C PRO A 303 0.30 -8.39 3.21
N PHE A 304 -0.81 -7.76 3.60
CA PHE A 304 -0.94 -6.32 3.56
C PHE A 304 -0.05 -5.58 4.57
N ILE A 305 0.37 -6.24 5.66
CA ILE A 305 1.14 -5.62 6.75
C ILE A 305 2.48 -5.10 6.25
N LEU A 306 3.12 -5.82 5.31
CA LEU A 306 4.37 -5.43 4.65
C LEU A 306 4.28 -4.09 3.91
N HIS A 307 3.07 -3.63 3.58
CA HIS A 307 2.83 -2.39 2.85
C HIS A 307 1.86 -1.43 3.54
N SER A 308 1.58 -1.67 4.83
CA SER A 308 0.79 -0.77 5.65
C SER A 308 1.54 -0.38 6.93
N SER A 309 1.50 -1.20 7.98
CA SER A 309 2.04 -0.83 9.29
C SER A 309 3.52 -1.14 9.42
N TYR A 310 4.04 -2.19 8.78
CA TYR A 310 5.44 -2.54 8.88
C TYR A 310 6.42 -1.40 8.49
N PRO A 311 6.24 -0.69 7.36
CA PRO A 311 7.07 0.47 7.04
C PRO A 311 6.94 1.64 8.01
N HIS A 312 5.81 1.77 8.71
CA HIS A 312 5.61 2.75 9.78
C HIS A 312 6.52 2.42 10.97
N GLU A 313 6.53 1.17 11.41
CA GLU A 313 7.39 0.71 12.51
C GLU A 313 8.89 0.81 12.19
N ILE A 314 9.28 0.51 10.95
CA ILE A 314 10.67 0.72 10.50
C ILE A 314 11.03 2.20 10.61
N LEU A 315 10.15 3.09 10.16
CA LEU A 315 10.41 4.52 10.12
C LEU A 315 10.52 5.16 11.51
N HIS A 316 9.83 4.61 12.52
CA HIS A 316 9.99 5.06 13.91
C HIS A 316 11.44 5.00 14.42
N ASN A 317 12.29 4.19 13.80
CA ASN A 317 13.71 4.16 14.12
C ASN A 317 14.42 5.49 13.82
N TRP A 318 13.94 6.31 12.88
CA TRP A 318 14.40 7.68 12.73
C TRP A 318 13.64 8.66 13.64
N TRP A 319 12.31 8.48 13.78
CA TRP A 319 11.42 9.40 14.48
C TRP A 319 10.68 8.72 15.63
N GLY A 320 10.91 9.15 16.86
CA GLY A 320 10.39 8.51 18.07
C GLY A 320 11.43 7.62 18.75
N ASN A 321 12.15 6.76 18.01
CA ASN A 321 13.19 5.91 18.58
C ASN A 321 14.62 6.42 18.31
N GLY A 322 14.87 7.10 17.19
CA GLY A 322 16.19 7.67 16.85
C GLY A 322 16.32 9.18 17.09
N VAL A 323 15.20 9.90 17.09
CA VAL A 323 15.06 11.27 17.57
C VAL A 323 13.86 11.23 18.49
N TYR A 324 14.11 11.42 19.79
CA TYR A 324 13.11 11.23 20.83
C TYR A 324 12.14 12.41 20.89
N THR A 325 10.92 12.14 21.34
CA THR A 325 9.85 13.13 21.39
C THR A 325 9.80 13.77 22.76
N ASP A 326 9.76 15.10 22.82
CA ASP A 326 9.38 15.83 24.03
C ASP A 326 7.86 15.70 24.22
N TYR A 327 7.41 14.63 24.88
CA TYR A 327 5.99 14.36 25.05
C TYR A 327 5.27 15.50 25.76
N GLU A 328 5.90 16.20 26.71
CA GLU A 328 5.29 17.35 27.40
C GLU A 328 4.95 18.51 26.45
N LYS A 329 5.65 18.60 25.32
CA LYS A 329 5.42 19.62 24.28
C LYS A 329 4.73 19.10 23.02
N GLY A 330 4.19 17.89 23.07
CA GLY A 330 3.39 17.32 21.99
C GLY A 330 4.16 16.35 21.09
N ASN A 331 3.48 15.27 20.71
CA ASN A 331 4.07 14.20 19.91
C ASN A 331 4.03 14.49 18.40
N TRP A 332 5.13 15.03 17.88
CA TRP A 332 5.31 15.30 16.44
C TRP A 332 5.68 14.07 15.62
N ALA A 333 6.26 13.04 16.25
CA ALA A 333 6.82 11.88 15.57
C ALA A 333 5.74 11.05 14.87
N GLU A 334 4.60 10.80 15.52
CA GLU A 334 3.50 10.01 14.94
C GLU A 334 3.02 10.56 13.59
N GLY A 335 2.70 11.86 13.53
CA GLY A 335 2.22 12.47 12.29
C GLY A 335 3.29 12.56 11.21
N LEU A 336 4.56 12.79 11.57
CA LEU A 336 5.66 12.75 10.60
C LEU A 336 5.87 11.34 10.04
N THR A 337 5.82 10.33 10.90
CA THR A 337 5.91 8.91 10.50
C THR A 337 4.74 8.53 9.61
N THR A 338 3.50 8.91 9.96
CA THR A 338 2.33 8.72 9.08
C THR A 338 2.51 9.40 7.72
N TYR A 339 3.08 10.60 7.69
CA TYR A 339 3.29 11.31 6.43
C TYR A 339 4.34 10.61 5.54
N LEU A 340 5.44 10.17 6.13
CA LEU A 340 6.57 9.60 5.41
C LEU A 340 6.50 8.07 5.22
N ALA A 341 5.52 7.39 5.82
CA ALA A 341 5.23 5.97 5.59
C ALA A 341 3.84 5.79 4.97
N ASP A 342 2.77 5.93 5.76
CA ASP A 342 1.41 5.60 5.34
C ASP A 342 0.95 6.42 4.14
N HIS A 343 1.06 7.74 4.22
CA HIS A 343 0.69 8.65 3.14
C HIS A 343 1.64 8.49 1.95
N LEU A 344 2.95 8.40 2.19
CA LEU A 344 3.93 8.22 1.12
C LEU A 344 3.69 6.94 0.30
N ILE A 345 3.34 5.82 0.94
CA ILE A 345 3.01 4.58 0.22
C ILE A 345 1.74 4.75 -0.62
N LYS A 346 0.76 5.53 -0.15
CA LYS A 346 -0.40 5.89 -0.98
C LYS A 346 -0.02 6.82 -2.12
N GLU A 347 0.90 7.76 -1.90
CA GLU A 347 1.44 8.64 -2.94
C GLU A 347 2.15 7.85 -4.04
N GLN A 348 2.97 6.87 -3.68
CA GLN A 348 3.61 5.94 -4.61
C GLN A 348 2.60 5.13 -5.44
N ARG A 349 1.42 4.86 -4.87
CA ARG A 349 0.32 4.11 -5.49
C ARG A 349 -0.75 5.00 -6.15
N GLY A 350 -0.51 6.31 -6.27
CA GLY A 350 -1.46 7.24 -6.89
C GLY A 350 -2.74 7.52 -6.08
N ALA A 351 -2.76 7.16 -4.80
CA ALA A 351 -3.93 7.27 -3.90
C ALA A 351 -3.75 8.34 -2.80
N ALA A 352 -2.83 9.29 -2.99
CA ALA A 352 -2.49 10.31 -1.99
C ALA A 352 -3.61 11.34 -1.78
N VAL A 353 -4.35 11.69 -2.85
CA VAL A 353 -5.48 12.63 -2.80
C VAL A 353 -6.58 12.04 -1.95
N GLU A 354 -6.94 10.78 -2.19
CA GLU A 354 -7.95 10.05 -1.43
C GLU A 354 -7.54 9.89 0.04
N TYR A 355 -6.25 9.63 0.30
CA TYR A 355 -5.75 9.52 1.67
C TYR A 355 -5.88 10.86 2.42
N ARG A 356 -5.41 11.98 1.85
CA ARG A 356 -5.56 13.31 2.45
C ARG A 356 -7.02 13.67 2.68
N ARG A 357 -7.89 13.47 1.68
CA ARG A 357 -9.34 13.67 1.81
C ARG A 357 -9.90 12.85 2.98
N SER A 358 -9.51 11.58 3.11
CA SER A 358 -9.99 10.73 4.21
C SER A 358 -9.52 11.21 5.59
N VAL A 359 -8.32 11.80 5.68
CA VAL A 359 -7.80 12.43 6.91
C VAL A 359 -8.64 13.66 7.27
N LEU A 360 -8.93 14.54 6.30
CA LEU A 360 -9.75 15.73 6.52
C LEU A 360 -11.21 15.37 6.87
N GLN A 361 -11.77 14.34 6.21
CA GLN A 361 -13.09 13.80 6.50
C GLN A 361 -13.16 13.28 7.94
N LYS A 362 -12.12 12.57 8.40
CA LYS A 362 -12.04 12.05 9.76
C LYS A 362 -12.02 13.19 10.79
N TYR A 363 -11.22 14.22 10.56
CA TYR A 363 -11.21 15.40 11.44
C TYR A 363 -12.57 16.10 11.47
N THR A 364 -13.21 16.28 10.30
CA THR A 364 -14.55 16.89 10.21
C THR A 364 -15.59 16.09 11.00
N ASN A 365 -15.63 14.77 10.80
CA ASN A 365 -16.65 13.91 11.41
C ASN A 365 -16.48 13.72 12.92
N TYR A 366 -15.25 13.57 13.42
CA TYR A 366 -15.01 13.25 14.84
C TYR A 366 -14.69 14.47 15.69
N VAL A 367 -14.06 15.50 15.12
CA VAL A 367 -13.56 16.65 15.88
C VAL A 367 -14.46 17.87 15.68
N THR A 368 -14.76 18.24 14.44
CA THR A 368 -15.58 19.45 14.17
C THR A 368 -17.01 19.28 14.69
N ALA A 369 -17.58 18.07 14.58
CA ALA A 369 -18.88 17.75 15.16
C ALA A 369 -18.89 17.73 16.70
N ASN A 370 -17.72 17.65 17.35
CA ASN A 370 -17.55 17.61 18.81
C ASN A 370 -16.55 18.69 19.25
N LYS A 371 -16.81 19.98 18.97
CA LYS A 371 -15.84 21.08 19.16
C LYS A 371 -15.19 21.10 20.55
N ASP A 372 -15.91 20.69 21.59
CA ASP A 372 -15.42 20.65 22.98
C ASP A 372 -14.32 19.61 23.22
N LYS A 373 -14.09 18.69 22.26
CA LYS A 373 -13.06 17.65 22.32
C LYS A 373 -11.84 17.95 21.45
N ASP A 374 -11.81 19.06 20.71
CA ASP A 374 -10.63 19.47 19.93
C ASP A 374 -9.52 20.03 20.82
N PHE A 375 -8.26 19.88 20.41
CA PHE A 375 -7.10 20.28 21.21
C PHE A 375 -5.89 20.64 20.33
N PRO A 376 -4.96 21.49 20.81
CA PRO A 376 -3.73 21.83 20.09
C PRO A 376 -2.75 20.65 20.07
N LEU A 377 -1.86 20.59 19.06
CA LEU A 377 -0.89 19.50 18.93
C LEU A 377 0.09 19.43 20.10
N THR A 378 0.30 20.54 20.82
CA THR A 378 1.11 20.58 22.05
C THR A 378 0.55 19.70 23.18
N GLU A 379 -0.72 19.33 23.13
CA GLU A 379 -1.38 18.45 24.11
C GLU A 379 -1.44 16.98 23.66
N PHE A 380 -1.09 16.68 22.40
CA PHE A 380 -1.12 15.30 21.91
C PHE A 380 -0.01 14.46 22.57
N ARG A 381 -0.36 13.30 23.12
CA ARG A 381 0.59 12.34 23.72
C ARG A 381 0.56 11.01 22.96
N SER A 382 -0.62 10.40 22.89
CA SER A 382 -0.86 9.16 22.16
C SER A 382 -2.31 9.06 21.71
N ARG A 383 -2.60 8.06 20.87
CA ARG A 383 -3.96 7.73 20.45
C ARG A 383 -4.69 6.91 21.52
N HIS A 384 -5.89 7.37 21.89
CA HIS A 384 -6.83 6.60 22.72
C HIS A 384 -8.30 6.78 22.29
N SER A 385 -8.57 7.54 21.23
CA SER A 385 -9.90 7.78 20.66
C SER A 385 -9.81 8.21 19.19
N ALA A 386 -10.94 8.18 18.47
CA ALA A 386 -11.02 8.68 17.09
C ALA A 386 -10.64 10.17 16.97
N VAL A 387 -10.96 10.98 17.99
CA VAL A 387 -10.59 12.39 18.09
C VAL A 387 -9.07 12.55 18.17
N THR A 388 -8.44 11.84 19.11
CA THR A 388 -6.97 11.92 19.28
C THR A 388 -6.20 11.43 18.07
N GLU A 389 -6.75 10.46 17.34
CA GLU A 389 -6.17 10.01 16.08
C GLU A 389 -6.32 11.07 14.98
N ALA A 390 -7.50 11.67 14.83
CA ALA A 390 -7.75 12.71 13.83
C ALA A 390 -6.88 13.95 14.04
N VAL A 391 -6.68 14.36 15.30
CA VAL A 391 -5.81 15.48 15.67
C VAL A 391 -4.34 15.07 15.60
N GLY A 392 -3.91 14.12 16.46
CA GLY A 392 -2.50 13.79 16.64
C GLY A 392 -1.81 13.21 15.42
N TYR A 393 -2.50 12.34 14.66
CA TYR A 393 -1.97 11.77 13.42
C TYR A 393 -2.37 12.65 12.23
N GLY A 394 -3.67 12.94 12.09
CA GLY A 394 -4.20 13.60 10.90
C GLY A 394 -3.74 15.05 10.72
N LYS A 395 -3.95 15.90 11.73
CA LYS A 395 -3.55 17.32 11.68
C LYS A 395 -2.03 17.46 11.60
N THR A 396 -1.27 16.68 12.37
CA THR A 396 0.20 16.66 12.31
C THR A 396 0.72 16.21 10.94
N MET A 397 0.13 15.16 10.34
CA MET A 397 0.50 14.73 8.98
C MET A 397 0.24 15.83 7.96
N MET A 398 -0.91 16.51 8.03
CA MET A 398 -1.22 17.63 7.14
C MET A 398 -0.32 18.85 7.37
N LEU A 399 0.16 19.10 8.59
CA LEU A 399 1.17 20.12 8.87
C LEU A 399 2.45 19.85 8.05
N PHE A 400 3.00 18.64 8.12
CA PHE A 400 4.20 18.29 7.34
C PHE A 400 3.95 18.28 5.83
N HIS A 401 2.74 17.90 5.42
CA HIS A 401 2.33 18.02 4.02
C HIS A 401 2.35 19.47 3.52
N MET A 402 1.72 20.38 4.27
CA MET A 402 1.70 21.81 3.94
C MET A 402 3.11 22.42 3.99
N LEU A 403 3.97 21.99 4.93
CA LEU A 403 5.39 22.39 4.96
C LEU A 403 6.11 21.97 3.68
N ARG A 404 5.92 20.73 3.22
CA ARG A 404 6.47 20.26 1.95
C ARG A 404 5.97 21.10 0.78
N GLN A 405 4.67 21.42 0.72
CA GLN A 405 4.10 22.26 -0.34
C GLN A 405 4.70 23.67 -0.35
N GLN A 406 4.92 24.27 0.82
CA GLN A 406 5.50 25.61 0.92
C GLN A 406 6.98 25.64 0.56
N LEU A 407 7.76 24.63 1.00
CA LEU A 407 9.21 24.57 0.81
C LEU A 407 9.65 23.99 -0.54
N GLY A 408 8.82 23.10 -1.11
CA GLY A 408 9.23 22.18 -2.17
C GLY A 408 10.09 21.02 -1.66
N ASP A 409 10.12 19.94 -2.44
CA ASP A 409 10.71 18.65 -2.03
C ASP A 409 12.18 18.75 -1.60
N GLN A 410 12.99 19.51 -2.34
CA GLN A 410 14.44 19.62 -2.05
C GLN A 410 14.71 20.28 -0.70
N ALA A 411 14.04 21.39 -0.38
CA ALA A 411 14.22 22.09 0.89
C ALA A 411 13.61 21.31 2.06
N PHE A 412 12.46 20.67 1.84
CA PHE A 412 11.82 19.79 2.82
C PHE A 412 12.74 18.62 3.22
N VAL A 413 13.29 17.87 2.26
CA VAL A 413 14.23 16.77 2.53
C VAL A 413 15.50 17.29 3.22
N LYS A 414 16.00 18.46 2.82
CA LYS A 414 17.14 19.09 3.49
C LYS A 414 16.84 19.44 4.95
N ALA A 415 15.62 19.87 5.27
CA ALA A 415 15.18 20.13 6.65
C ALA A 415 15.18 18.83 7.47
N LEU A 416 14.58 17.75 6.94
CA LEU A 416 14.56 16.43 7.59
C LEU A 416 15.98 15.92 7.87
N HIS A 417 16.89 16.02 6.89
CA HIS A 417 18.31 15.65 7.09
C HIS A 417 18.99 16.47 8.19
N LYS A 418 18.76 17.79 8.23
CA LYS A 418 19.33 18.65 9.27
C LYS A 418 18.75 18.31 10.65
N PHE A 419 17.45 18.07 10.72
CA PHE A 419 16.74 17.76 11.96
C PHE A 419 17.24 16.43 12.53
N TYR A 420 17.25 15.37 11.71
CA TYR A 420 17.78 14.07 12.09
C TYR A 420 19.24 14.16 12.59
N ARG A 421 20.14 14.80 11.83
CA ARG A 421 21.55 14.92 12.23
C ARG A 421 21.76 15.70 13.53
N LYS A 422 20.94 16.70 13.81
CA LYS A 422 21.08 17.56 14.99
C LYS A 422 20.58 16.87 16.26
N TYR A 423 19.47 16.14 16.15
CA TYR A 423 18.75 15.55 17.29
C TYR A 423 18.84 14.01 17.35
N LYS A 424 19.66 13.35 16.53
CA LYS A 424 19.92 11.91 16.64
C LYS A 424 20.33 11.55 18.09
N PHE A 425 19.58 10.65 18.71
CA PHE A 425 19.65 10.23 20.11
C PHE A 425 19.50 11.37 21.12
N LYS A 426 18.61 12.33 20.83
CA LYS A 426 18.23 13.43 21.71
C LYS A 426 16.72 13.65 21.63
N VAL A 427 16.18 14.25 22.69
CA VAL A 427 14.79 14.70 22.77
C VAL A 427 14.61 15.99 21.95
N ALA A 428 13.52 16.08 21.20
CA ALA A 428 13.14 17.23 20.40
C ALA A 428 11.64 17.54 20.52
N SER A 429 11.30 18.81 20.46
CA SER A 429 9.94 19.34 20.52
C SER A 429 9.47 19.92 19.17
N PHE A 430 8.20 20.32 19.06
CA PHE A 430 7.74 21.08 17.89
C PHE A 430 8.50 22.40 17.68
N ASP A 431 8.96 23.08 18.75
CA ASP A 431 9.78 24.30 18.65
C ASP A 431 11.13 24.01 17.96
N ASP A 432 11.69 22.83 18.18
CA ASP A 432 12.93 22.37 17.54
C ASP A 432 12.72 22.06 16.06
N VAL A 433 11.58 21.45 15.71
CA VAL A 433 11.16 21.23 14.33
C VAL A 433 11.02 22.57 13.61
N GLU A 434 10.27 23.51 14.19
CA GLU A 434 10.09 24.88 13.68
C GLU A 434 11.45 25.52 13.41
N THR A 435 12.33 25.53 14.41
CA THR A 435 13.65 26.14 14.33
C THR A 435 14.48 25.55 13.17
N VAL A 436 14.49 24.23 12.99
CA VAL A 436 15.28 23.62 11.92
C VAL A 436 14.68 23.88 10.54
N PHE A 437 13.34 23.85 10.42
CA PHE A 437 12.65 24.10 9.16
C PHE A 437 12.78 25.57 8.74
N ASN A 438 12.71 26.52 9.67
CA ASN A 438 12.90 27.94 9.39
C ASN A 438 14.34 28.22 8.85
N ASN A 439 15.33 27.43 9.27
CA ASN A 439 16.73 27.55 8.82
C ASN A 439 17.02 26.96 7.41
N VAL A 440 16.01 26.53 6.66
CA VAL A 440 16.17 26.09 5.26
C VAL A 440 15.39 26.93 4.25
N THR A 441 14.65 27.93 4.72
CA THR A 441 13.81 28.82 3.90
C THR A 441 14.06 30.28 4.28
N ASP A 442 13.84 31.18 3.32
CA ASP A 442 13.85 32.62 3.57
C ASP A 442 12.45 33.13 4.00
N GLU A 443 11.41 32.31 3.83
CA GLU A 443 10.04 32.60 4.29
C GLU A 443 9.86 32.21 5.77
N PRO A 444 9.49 33.14 6.66
CA PRO A 444 9.31 32.84 8.08
C PRO A 444 8.14 31.88 8.34
N LEU A 445 8.39 30.79 9.07
CA LEU A 445 7.41 29.73 9.37
C LEU A 445 6.71 29.89 10.74
N GLU A 446 7.04 30.92 11.52
CA GLU A 446 6.56 31.06 12.90
C GLU A 446 5.03 31.14 12.97
N SER A 447 4.42 31.89 12.04
CA SER A 447 2.96 32.00 11.98
C SER A 447 2.26 30.69 11.59
N MET A 448 2.96 29.79 10.90
CA MET A 448 2.45 28.48 10.54
C MET A 448 2.44 27.54 11.75
N PHE A 449 3.52 27.51 12.53
CA PHE A 449 3.58 26.69 13.75
C PHE A 449 2.63 27.22 14.83
N GLU A 450 2.52 28.54 14.99
CA GLU A 450 1.57 29.13 15.93
C GLU A 450 0.13 28.67 15.64
N GLN A 451 -0.34 28.81 14.38
CA GLN A 451 -1.73 28.49 14.03
C GLN A 451 -2.03 26.98 13.98
N TRP A 452 -1.05 26.14 13.63
CA TRP A 452 -1.30 24.71 13.41
C TRP A 452 -0.83 23.80 14.55
N VAL A 453 0.11 24.25 15.38
CA VAL A 453 0.62 23.45 16.51
C VAL A 453 0.02 23.91 17.83
N LYS A 454 -0.02 25.23 18.08
CA LYS A 454 -0.41 25.78 19.38
C LYS A 454 -1.89 26.12 19.49
N GLU A 455 -2.61 26.19 18.38
CA GLU A 455 -4.05 26.48 18.34
C GLU A 455 -4.87 25.24 17.92
N ALA A 456 -6.04 25.06 18.56
CA ALA A 456 -7.07 24.12 18.12
C ALA A 456 -7.88 24.68 16.94
N GLY A 457 -8.66 23.83 16.27
CA GLY A 457 -9.52 24.19 15.15
C GLY A 457 -8.89 24.05 13.77
N ALA A 458 -9.73 24.27 12.76
CA ALA A 458 -9.40 24.26 11.34
C ALA A 458 -10.30 25.26 10.56
N PRO A 459 -9.85 25.81 9.43
CA PRO A 459 -10.67 26.67 8.58
C PRO A 459 -11.80 25.90 7.89
N SER A 460 -12.86 26.61 7.52
CA SER A 460 -13.92 26.15 6.62
C SER A 460 -13.92 27.06 5.41
N LEU A 461 -13.89 26.50 4.20
CA LEU A 461 -13.70 27.25 2.96
C LEU A 461 -14.86 27.07 2.00
N ARG A 462 -15.17 28.10 1.21
CA ARG A 462 -16.02 27.99 0.02
C ARG A 462 -15.64 29.02 -1.04
N VAL A 463 -15.96 28.73 -2.30
CA VAL A 463 -15.98 29.74 -3.35
C VAL A 463 -17.37 30.36 -3.38
N ARG A 464 -17.46 31.63 -2.94
CA ARG A 464 -18.74 32.34 -2.86
C ARG A 464 -19.28 32.70 -4.24
N GLN A 465 -18.39 33.04 -5.17
CA GLN A 465 -18.71 33.41 -6.54
C GLN A 465 -17.46 33.29 -7.42
N ALA A 466 -17.61 32.86 -8.68
CA ALA A 466 -16.63 33.08 -9.74
C ALA A 466 -17.33 33.51 -11.03
N ALA A 467 -16.74 34.46 -11.74
CA ALA A 467 -17.23 34.93 -13.03
C ALA A 467 -16.08 35.21 -13.99
N ALA A 468 -16.32 34.97 -15.28
CA ALA A 468 -15.41 35.32 -16.36
C ALA A 468 -15.98 36.50 -17.17
N THR A 469 -15.13 37.50 -17.41
CA THR A 469 -15.46 38.68 -18.22
C THR A 469 -14.49 38.83 -19.38
N PRO A 470 -14.95 39.04 -20.62
CA PRO A 470 -14.07 39.38 -21.74
C PRO A 470 -13.31 40.69 -21.47
N LYS A 471 -12.01 40.72 -21.74
CA LYS A 471 -11.17 41.92 -21.61
C LYS A 471 -10.09 41.93 -22.68
N GLY A 472 -10.24 42.81 -23.67
CA GLY A 472 -9.37 42.81 -24.87
C GLY A 472 -9.54 41.51 -25.65
N ASP A 473 -8.41 40.87 -25.99
CA ASP A 473 -8.37 39.58 -26.70
C ASP A 473 -8.43 38.36 -25.75
N GLY A 474 -8.64 38.57 -24.44
CA GLY A 474 -8.67 37.52 -23.43
C GLY A 474 -9.82 37.66 -22.44
N TYR A 475 -9.67 37.02 -21.28
CA TYR A 475 -10.68 36.96 -20.22
C TYR A 475 -10.07 37.27 -18.85
N VAL A 476 -10.86 37.88 -17.97
CA VAL A 476 -10.57 38.03 -16.54
C VAL A 476 -11.49 37.10 -15.75
N LEU A 477 -10.90 36.19 -14.99
CA LEU A 477 -11.57 35.44 -13.93
C LEU A 477 -11.57 36.29 -12.66
N SER A 478 -12.75 36.59 -12.13
CA SER A 478 -12.93 37.21 -10.82
C SER A 478 -13.62 36.21 -9.90
N ALA A 479 -13.05 35.92 -8.73
CA ALA A 479 -13.68 35.03 -7.75
C ALA A 479 -13.50 35.53 -6.31
N ILE A 480 -14.36 35.04 -5.41
CA ILE A 480 -14.33 35.35 -3.97
C ILE A 480 -14.19 34.04 -3.20
N ILE A 481 -13.07 33.89 -2.51
CA ILE A 481 -12.83 32.79 -1.56
C ILE A 481 -13.24 33.25 -0.17
N GLU A 482 -14.06 32.47 0.51
CA GLU A 482 -14.59 32.79 1.83
C GLU A 482 -14.13 31.78 2.87
N GLN A 483 -13.67 32.28 4.02
CA GLN A 483 -13.43 31.51 5.23
C GLN A 483 -14.64 31.61 6.17
N THR A 484 -15.44 30.54 6.28
CA THR A 484 -16.76 30.57 6.94
C THR A 484 -16.74 30.24 8.43
N GLN A 485 -15.62 29.74 8.98
CA GLN A 485 -15.53 29.35 10.38
C GLN A 485 -15.75 30.53 11.36
N GLU A 486 -16.23 30.25 12.57
CA GLU A 486 -16.33 31.24 13.64
C GLU A 486 -14.92 31.56 14.20
N GLY A 487 -14.50 32.84 14.20
CA GLY A 487 -13.18 33.26 14.68
C GLY A 487 -12.35 34.03 13.66
N LYS A 488 -11.06 34.25 13.94
CA LYS A 488 -10.13 34.97 13.05
C LYS A 488 -9.88 34.20 11.74
N PRO A 489 -9.60 34.88 10.61
CA PRO A 489 -9.19 34.20 9.39
C PRO A 489 -7.81 33.53 9.58
N TYR A 490 -7.67 32.32 9.05
CA TYR A 490 -6.38 31.62 8.94
C TYR A 490 -5.54 32.22 7.82
N ARG A 491 -4.22 32.03 7.90
CA ARG A 491 -3.28 32.36 6.83
C ARG A 491 -3.01 31.09 6.03
N LEU A 492 -3.52 31.05 4.81
CA LEU A 492 -3.55 29.85 3.97
C LEU A 492 -2.88 30.14 2.63
N LYS A 493 -2.03 29.23 2.17
CA LYS A 493 -1.54 29.18 0.80
C LYS A 493 -2.33 28.09 0.08
N ILE A 494 -3.32 28.49 -0.70
CA ILE A 494 -4.33 27.57 -1.25
C ILE A 494 -4.03 27.28 -2.73
N PRO A 495 -3.81 26.02 -3.13
CA PRO A 495 -3.71 25.66 -4.54
C PRO A 495 -5.02 25.91 -5.28
N ILE A 496 -4.96 26.41 -6.51
CA ILE A 496 -6.11 26.57 -7.40
C ILE A 496 -5.81 25.97 -8.78
N ALA A 497 -6.83 25.42 -9.41
CA ALA A 497 -6.81 24.96 -10.80
C ALA A 497 -7.91 25.67 -11.61
N VAL A 498 -7.54 26.27 -12.74
CA VAL A 498 -8.46 26.92 -13.66
C VAL A 498 -8.50 26.13 -14.96
N HIS A 499 -9.69 25.65 -15.32
CA HIS A 499 -9.95 24.95 -16.57
C HIS A 499 -10.45 25.96 -17.60
N MET A 500 -9.92 25.87 -18.81
CA MET A 500 -10.22 26.80 -19.90
C MET A 500 -10.80 26.05 -21.09
N GLU A 501 -11.70 26.72 -21.81
CA GLU A 501 -12.35 26.21 -23.01
C GLU A 501 -11.31 25.78 -24.07
N GLY A 502 -11.41 24.52 -24.54
CA GLY A 502 -10.50 23.95 -25.55
C GLY A 502 -9.07 23.69 -25.08
N VAL A 503 -8.75 23.83 -23.78
CA VAL A 503 -7.40 23.62 -23.26
C VAL A 503 -7.30 22.28 -22.51
N ALA A 504 -6.45 21.38 -22.99
CA ALA A 504 -6.32 20.03 -22.45
C ALA A 504 -5.68 19.94 -21.05
N LYS A 505 -4.93 20.96 -20.61
CA LYS A 505 -4.26 21.02 -19.30
C LYS A 505 -4.77 22.20 -18.47
N ALA A 506 -5.10 21.95 -17.21
CA ALA A 506 -5.53 23.00 -16.30
C ALA A 506 -4.38 23.95 -15.97
N TYR A 507 -4.67 25.25 -15.80
CA TYR A 507 -3.71 26.19 -15.23
C TYR A 507 -3.69 26.03 -13.70
N GLN A 508 -2.53 25.79 -13.10
CA GLN A 508 -2.39 25.59 -11.65
C GLN A 508 -1.48 26.65 -11.04
N THR A 509 -1.89 27.19 -9.90
CA THR A 509 -1.09 28.13 -9.08
C THR A 509 -1.53 28.08 -7.63
N SER A 510 -0.91 28.85 -6.74
CA SER A 510 -1.36 29.01 -5.34
C SER A 510 -1.66 30.48 -5.04
N ILE A 511 -2.62 30.71 -4.14
CA ILE A 511 -3.02 32.04 -3.67
C ILE A 511 -2.88 32.16 -2.16
N ASP A 512 -2.43 33.32 -1.68
CA ASP A 512 -2.29 33.60 -0.24
C ASP A 512 -3.57 34.26 0.31
N VAL A 513 -4.30 33.53 1.13
CA VAL A 513 -5.58 33.94 1.74
C VAL A 513 -5.39 34.20 3.22
N ASN A 514 -5.62 35.44 3.66
CA ASN A 514 -5.47 35.87 5.06
C ASN A 514 -6.67 36.68 5.60
N ALA A 515 -7.76 36.75 4.83
CA ALA A 515 -8.97 37.48 5.15
C ALA A 515 -10.19 36.56 5.09
N LYS A 516 -11.30 36.98 5.73
CA LYS A 516 -12.58 36.25 5.68
C LYS A 516 -13.17 36.18 4.28
N LEU A 517 -13.03 37.25 3.50
CA LEU A 517 -13.38 37.31 2.09
C LEU A 517 -12.13 37.75 1.33
N HIS A 518 -11.67 36.92 0.40
CA HIS A 518 -10.49 37.18 -0.40
C HIS A 518 -10.87 37.21 -1.88
N HIS A 519 -10.57 38.32 -2.55
CA HIS A 519 -10.88 38.54 -3.95
C HIS A 519 -9.70 38.14 -4.81
N ILE A 520 -9.94 37.32 -5.83
CA ILE A 520 -8.95 36.97 -6.85
C ILE A 520 -9.34 37.54 -8.20
N GLU A 521 -8.35 38.06 -8.93
CA GLU A 521 -8.47 38.45 -10.33
C GLU A 521 -7.29 37.88 -11.12
N LEU A 522 -7.60 37.04 -12.11
CA LEU A 522 -6.59 36.37 -12.95
C LEU A 522 -6.91 36.58 -14.43
N ASN A 523 -5.89 36.84 -15.23
CA ASN A 523 -6.03 37.08 -16.67
C ASN A 523 -5.68 35.79 -17.45
N PHE A 524 -6.52 35.42 -18.41
CA PHE A 524 -6.34 34.23 -19.23
C PHE A 524 -6.52 34.54 -20.72
N PRO A 525 -5.76 33.86 -21.62
CA PRO A 525 -5.92 34.02 -23.06
C PRO A 525 -7.19 33.32 -23.59
N MET A 526 -7.65 32.29 -22.88
CA MET A 526 -8.83 31.50 -23.21
C MET A 526 -9.87 31.65 -22.10
N ARG A 527 -11.14 31.37 -22.43
CA ARG A 527 -12.28 31.51 -21.52
C ARG A 527 -12.15 30.53 -20.33
N PRO A 528 -12.12 31.01 -19.08
CA PRO A 528 -12.22 30.16 -17.89
C PRO A 528 -13.63 29.59 -17.76
N VAL A 529 -13.75 28.28 -17.58
CA VAL A 529 -15.03 27.56 -17.51
C VAL A 529 -15.29 26.93 -16.14
N ARG A 530 -14.22 26.61 -15.40
CA ARG A 530 -14.29 26.00 -14.07
C ARG A 530 -13.11 26.46 -13.22
N LEU A 531 -13.39 26.73 -11.95
CA LEU A 531 -12.40 27.04 -10.92
C LEU A 531 -12.49 25.98 -9.83
N ASP A 532 -11.40 25.25 -9.63
CA ASP A 532 -11.21 24.33 -8.51
C ASP A 532 -10.24 24.92 -7.50
N VAL A 533 -10.62 24.92 -6.23
CA VAL A 533 -9.85 25.44 -5.11
C VAL A 533 -9.52 24.29 -4.17
N ASP A 534 -8.25 24.14 -3.83
CA ASP A 534 -7.71 22.98 -3.11
C ASP A 534 -8.11 21.62 -3.73
N PRO A 535 -7.99 21.42 -5.06
CA PRO A 535 -8.51 20.23 -5.76
C PRO A 535 -7.88 18.90 -5.31
N GLU A 536 -6.66 18.95 -4.76
CA GLU A 536 -5.93 17.76 -4.30
C GLU A 536 -5.94 17.60 -2.77
N PHE A 537 -6.75 18.38 -2.04
CA PHE A 537 -6.85 18.38 -0.58
C PHE A 537 -5.50 18.60 0.11
N ASP A 538 -4.75 19.61 -0.33
CA ASP A 538 -3.41 19.93 0.19
C ASP A 538 -3.46 20.80 1.46
N VAL A 539 -4.59 21.46 1.74
CA VAL A 539 -4.75 22.35 2.90
C VAL A 539 -5.46 21.63 4.05
N PHE A 540 -4.95 21.74 5.27
CA PHE A 540 -5.68 21.28 6.45
C PHE A 540 -6.91 22.16 6.70
N ARG A 541 -8.09 21.59 6.53
CA ARG A 541 -9.38 22.28 6.67
C ARG A 541 -10.48 21.31 7.04
N THR A 542 -11.58 21.86 7.54
CA THR A 542 -12.86 21.16 7.57
C THR A 542 -13.39 21.00 6.15
N LEU A 543 -13.88 19.80 5.82
CA LEU A 543 -14.53 19.57 4.54
C LEU A 543 -15.97 20.03 4.60
N ASP A 544 -16.46 20.66 3.54
CA ASP A 544 -17.90 20.80 3.38
C ASP A 544 -18.52 19.41 3.21
N HIS A 545 -19.77 19.27 3.66
CA HIS A 545 -20.51 18.02 3.52
C HIS A 545 -20.54 17.55 2.07
N ASN A 546 -20.64 18.44 1.08
CA ASN A 546 -20.66 18.05 -0.32
C ASN A 546 -19.32 17.50 -0.83
N GLU A 547 -18.19 17.84 -0.20
CA GLU A 547 -16.86 17.36 -0.60
C GLU A 547 -16.53 15.94 -0.10
N SER A 548 -17.42 15.37 0.71
CA SER A 548 -17.31 14.01 1.22
C SER A 548 -18.55 13.20 0.83
N PRO A 549 -18.41 11.97 0.33
CA PRO A 549 -19.57 11.12 0.13
C PRO A 549 -20.18 10.73 1.49
N PRO A 550 -21.50 10.46 1.56
CA PRO A 550 -22.09 9.98 2.79
C PRO A 550 -21.47 8.64 3.18
N ALA A 551 -21.07 8.49 4.44
CA ALA A 551 -20.23 7.38 4.90
C ALA A 551 -20.60 6.89 6.30
N PHE A 552 -20.31 5.62 6.59
CA PHE A 552 -20.63 4.99 7.89
C PHE A 552 -20.13 5.78 9.10
N SER A 553 -18.96 6.42 8.97
CA SER A 553 -18.38 7.25 10.04
C SER A 553 -19.29 8.40 10.47
N GLN A 554 -20.17 8.91 9.61
CA GLN A 554 -21.08 10.00 9.96
C GLN A 554 -22.17 9.53 10.94
N VAL A 555 -22.78 8.36 10.69
CA VAL A 555 -23.85 7.85 11.57
C VAL A 555 -23.26 7.27 12.85
N PHE A 556 -22.12 6.59 12.79
CA PHE A 556 -21.46 6.08 14.00
C PHE A 556 -20.74 7.16 14.83
N GLY A 557 -20.46 8.33 14.23
CA GLY A 557 -19.87 9.48 14.91
C GLY A 557 -20.89 10.50 15.42
N ALA A 558 -22.18 10.35 15.09
CA ALA A 558 -23.23 11.26 15.49
C ALA A 558 -23.55 11.13 17.00
N GLU A 559 -23.79 12.27 17.67
CA GLU A 559 -24.18 12.29 19.09
C GLU A 559 -25.60 11.78 19.32
N GLN A 560 -26.50 12.07 18.37
CA GLN A 560 -27.90 11.66 18.39
C GLN A 560 -28.21 10.80 17.16
N VAL A 561 -28.81 9.63 17.39
CA VAL A 561 -29.16 8.68 16.35
C VAL A 561 -30.58 8.17 16.55
N LEU A 562 -31.39 8.14 15.50
CA LEU A 562 -32.68 7.46 15.47
C LEU A 562 -32.58 6.18 14.65
N VAL A 563 -32.93 5.03 15.23
CA VAL A 563 -33.11 3.76 14.52
C VAL A 563 -34.60 3.54 14.28
N VAL A 564 -34.96 3.38 13.01
CA VAL A 564 -36.34 3.17 12.56
C VAL A 564 -36.49 1.71 12.10
N LEU A 565 -37.25 0.94 12.87
CA LEU A 565 -37.55 -0.46 12.62
C LEU A 565 -38.78 -0.61 11.73
N PRO A 566 -38.81 -1.62 10.84
CA PRO A 566 -39.91 -1.84 9.92
C PRO A 566 -41.10 -2.50 10.65
N ALA A 567 -42.23 -1.81 10.82
CA ALA A 567 -43.39 -2.37 11.52
C ALA A 567 -44.04 -3.54 10.76
N ALA A 568 -43.92 -3.54 9.43
CA ALA A 568 -44.47 -4.57 8.55
C ALA A 568 -43.60 -5.83 8.41
N ALA A 569 -42.38 -5.85 8.95
CA ALA A 569 -41.51 -7.02 8.89
C ALA A 569 -41.98 -8.15 9.82
N SER A 570 -41.49 -9.36 9.57
CA SER A 570 -41.75 -10.51 10.43
C SER A 570 -41.21 -10.30 11.85
N GLU A 571 -41.83 -10.95 12.85
CA GLU A 571 -41.43 -10.79 14.25
C GLU A 571 -39.97 -11.16 14.50
N SER A 572 -39.45 -12.20 13.81
CA SER A 572 -38.07 -12.64 13.92
C SER A 572 -37.07 -11.62 13.37
N ILE A 573 -37.34 -11.05 12.19
CA ILE A 573 -36.52 -10.00 11.59
C ILE A 573 -36.54 -8.74 12.47
N ARG A 574 -37.72 -8.31 12.91
CA ARG A 574 -37.86 -7.13 13.76
C ARG A 574 -37.14 -7.29 15.11
N ARG A 575 -37.22 -8.48 15.73
CA ARG A 575 -36.46 -8.78 16.96
C ARG A 575 -34.95 -8.75 16.69
N GLY A 576 -34.48 -9.39 15.62
CA GLY A 576 -33.05 -9.36 15.26
C GLY A 576 -32.52 -7.94 15.06
N TYR A 577 -33.27 -7.09 14.37
CA TYR A 577 -32.93 -5.68 14.18
C TYR A 577 -32.95 -4.86 15.46
N HIS A 578 -33.90 -5.13 16.36
CA HIS A 578 -33.96 -4.49 17.67
C HIS A 578 -32.73 -4.87 18.52
N ASP A 579 -32.41 -6.16 18.60
CA ASP A 579 -31.25 -6.67 19.34
C ASP A 579 -29.94 -6.09 18.79
N LEU A 580 -29.85 -5.92 17.46
CA LEU A 580 -28.73 -5.23 16.81
C LEU A 580 -28.61 -3.77 17.30
N ALA A 581 -29.70 -3.00 17.26
CA ALA A 581 -29.69 -1.61 17.69
C ALA A 581 -29.29 -1.47 19.17
N GLU A 582 -29.85 -2.33 20.05
CA GLU A 582 -29.44 -2.38 21.46
C GLU A 582 -27.96 -2.73 21.65
N SER A 583 -27.42 -3.64 20.83
CA SER A 583 -26.00 -4.00 20.91
C SER A 583 -25.08 -2.82 20.60
N TRP A 584 -25.48 -1.93 19.69
CA TRP A 584 -24.74 -0.71 19.38
C TRP A 584 -24.89 0.40 20.43
N GLN A 585 -25.95 0.35 21.23
CA GLN A 585 -26.15 1.25 22.36
C GLN A 585 -25.29 0.87 23.57
N LYS A 586 -25.05 -0.43 23.79
CA LYS A 586 -24.21 -0.93 24.89
C LYS A 586 -22.74 -0.57 24.66
N GLY A 587 -22.15 0.19 25.60
CA GLY A 587 -20.73 0.53 25.59
C GLY A 587 -20.37 1.81 24.82
N ARG A 588 -21.35 2.66 24.45
CA ARG A 588 -21.10 3.96 23.80
C ARG A 588 -21.81 5.11 24.52
N THR A 589 -21.27 6.31 24.37
CA THR A 589 -21.84 7.59 24.87
C THR A 589 -22.88 8.21 23.92
N VAL A 590 -23.39 7.45 22.94
CA VAL A 590 -24.34 7.93 21.92
C VAL A 590 -25.77 7.88 22.43
N ASN A 591 -26.55 8.95 22.22
CA ASN A 591 -27.97 8.97 22.53
C ASN A 591 -28.76 8.36 21.36
N MET A 592 -29.06 7.06 21.47
CA MET A 592 -29.78 6.30 20.45
C MET A 592 -31.25 6.08 20.84
N GLU A 593 -32.16 6.52 19.97
CA GLU A 593 -33.60 6.30 20.06
C GLU A 593 -34.02 5.21 19.07
N ILE A 594 -34.88 4.27 19.47
CA ILE A 594 -35.39 3.19 18.62
C ILE A 594 -36.91 3.35 18.50
N LYS A 595 -37.43 3.44 17.28
CA LYS A 595 -38.87 3.56 16.97
C LYS A 595 -39.29 2.67 15.83
N LEU A 596 -40.57 2.37 15.73
CA LEU A 596 -41.15 1.75 14.53
C LEU A 596 -41.47 2.81 13.48
N ASP A 597 -41.42 2.41 12.21
CA ASP A 597 -41.72 3.31 11.09
C ASP A 597 -43.17 3.82 11.08
N ASN A 598 -44.12 3.10 11.70
CA ASN A 598 -45.51 3.52 11.85
C ASN A 598 -45.76 4.43 13.09
N GLU A 599 -44.73 4.69 13.90
CA GLU A 599 -44.78 5.63 15.02
C GLU A 599 -44.31 7.04 14.62
N LEU A 600 -43.90 7.22 13.35
CA LEU A 600 -43.34 8.44 12.81
C LEU A 600 -44.18 8.96 11.64
N ASP A 601 -44.50 10.24 11.67
CA ASP A 601 -45.13 10.93 10.52
C ASP A 601 -44.10 11.35 9.45
N GLY A 602 -42.81 11.41 9.83
CA GLY A 602 -41.69 11.83 8.99
C GLY A 602 -40.34 11.59 9.67
N LEU A 603 -39.24 11.63 8.90
CA LEU A 603 -37.89 11.52 9.46
C LEU A 603 -37.44 12.84 10.08
N PRO A 604 -36.69 12.80 11.20
CA PRO A 604 -36.17 14.01 11.84
C PRO A 604 -35.09 14.69 10.97
N VAL A 605 -34.86 15.98 11.22
CA VAL A 605 -33.87 16.82 10.52
C VAL A 605 -32.78 17.34 11.45
N ASP A 606 -32.69 16.81 12.67
CA ASP A 606 -31.78 17.26 13.72
C ASP A 606 -30.78 16.17 14.17
N ARG A 607 -30.80 15.00 13.53
CA ARG A 607 -30.02 13.81 13.93
C ARG A 607 -29.79 12.83 12.78
N ALA A 608 -28.82 11.95 12.96
CA ALA A 608 -28.57 10.85 12.03
C ALA A 608 -29.65 9.76 12.16
N VAL A 609 -29.97 9.08 11.05
CA VAL A 609 -31.06 8.09 11.00
C VAL A 609 -30.57 6.76 10.41
N TRP A 610 -30.92 5.66 11.06
CA TRP A 610 -30.84 4.30 10.52
C TRP A 610 -32.24 3.81 10.15
N LEU A 611 -32.43 3.44 8.90
CA LEU A 611 -33.61 2.72 8.42
C LEU A 611 -33.27 1.23 8.33
N PHE A 612 -34.03 0.38 9.02
CA PHE A 612 -33.83 -1.07 8.97
C PHE A 612 -34.92 -1.77 8.17
N GLY A 613 -34.52 -2.78 7.39
CA GLY A 613 -35.39 -3.70 6.66
C GLY A 613 -35.79 -3.26 5.25
N TRP A 614 -36.21 -4.24 4.45
CA TRP A 614 -36.73 -4.02 3.10
C TRP A 614 -38.13 -3.38 3.12
N GLU A 615 -38.88 -3.65 4.19
CA GLU A 615 -40.27 -3.27 4.42
C GLU A 615 -40.43 -1.89 5.06
N ASN A 616 -39.34 -1.19 5.33
CA ASN A 616 -39.35 0.12 5.97
C ASN A 616 -40.12 1.15 5.12
N SER A 617 -41.12 1.80 5.70
CA SER A 617 -41.97 2.77 4.99
C SER A 617 -41.19 3.99 4.47
N PHE A 618 -40.07 4.35 5.09
CA PHE A 618 -39.24 5.50 4.69
C PHE A 618 -38.15 5.16 3.66
N ARG A 619 -38.02 3.89 3.25
CA ARG A 619 -37.09 3.44 2.20
C ARG A 619 -37.13 4.28 0.91
N PRO A 620 -38.28 4.74 0.38
CA PRO A 620 -38.31 5.60 -0.80
C PRO A 620 -37.51 6.90 -0.67
N MET A 621 -37.27 7.40 0.56
CA MET A 621 -36.45 8.59 0.79
C MET A 621 -34.98 8.34 0.44
N ILE A 622 -34.46 7.12 0.63
CA ILE A 622 -33.10 6.73 0.21
C ILE A 622 -32.96 6.85 -1.30
N LYS A 623 -33.95 6.34 -2.04
CA LYS A 623 -33.96 6.43 -3.50
C LYS A 623 -33.91 7.87 -3.98
N ASN A 624 -34.65 8.78 -3.32
CA ASN A 624 -34.61 10.20 -3.65
C ASN A 624 -33.26 10.84 -3.30
N ALA A 625 -32.74 10.52 -2.12
CA ALA A 625 -31.45 11.02 -1.62
C ALA A 625 -30.26 10.58 -2.47
N LEU A 626 -30.40 9.49 -3.24
CA LEU A 626 -29.36 8.93 -4.08
C LEU A 626 -29.61 9.14 -5.58
N SER A 627 -30.48 10.09 -5.95
CA SER A 627 -30.86 10.34 -7.35
C SER A 627 -29.69 10.80 -8.24
N ASP A 628 -28.65 11.40 -7.66
CA ASP A 628 -27.43 11.82 -8.36
C ASP A 628 -26.36 10.71 -8.48
N TYR A 629 -26.61 9.53 -7.92
CA TYR A 629 -25.69 8.39 -7.95
C TYR A 629 -26.25 7.23 -8.79
N ASP A 630 -25.37 6.33 -9.23
CA ASP A 630 -25.79 5.09 -9.90
C ASP A 630 -26.39 4.10 -8.90
N PHE A 631 -27.62 4.40 -8.49
CA PHE A 631 -28.40 3.63 -7.53
C PHE A 631 -29.82 3.43 -8.05
N ALA A 632 -30.23 2.18 -8.17
CA ALA A 632 -31.62 1.85 -8.49
C ALA A 632 -32.16 0.75 -7.59
N ASP A 633 -33.21 1.10 -6.86
CA ASP A 633 -33.90 0.18 -5.98
C ASP A 633 -35.17 -0.36 -6.66
N LYS A 634 -35.20 -1.67 -6.93
CA LYS A 634 -36.27 -2.38 -7.66
C LYS A 634 -36.87 -3.49 -6.80
N LYS A 635 -37.98 -4.08 -7.26
CA LYS A 635 -38.64 -5.17 -6.52
C LYS A 635 -37.76 -6.42 -6.54
N GLY A 636 -37.19 -6.77 -5.38
CA GLY A 636 -36.37 -7.97 -5.19
C GLY A 636 -34.89 -7.80 -5.52
N THR A 637 -34.49 -6.67 -6.11
CA THR A 637 -33.09 -6.36 -6.42
C THR A 637 -32.75 -4.90 -6.18
N ALA A 638 -31.53 -4.64 -5.73
CA ALA A 638 -30.92 -3.32 -5.65
C ALA A 638 -29.71 -3.27 -6.61
N HIS A 639 -29.67 -2.25 -7.45
CA HIS A 639 -28.56 -1.94 -8.32
C HIS A 639 -27.71 -0.85 -7.69
N ILE A 640 -26.40 -1.08 -7.57
CA ILE A 640 -25.44 -0.15 -7.03
C ILE A 640 -24.21 -0.19 -7.93
N GLU A 641 -23.95 0.91 -8.65
CA GLU A 641 -22.92 0.95 -9.70
C GLU A 641 -23.09 -0.26 -10.65
N SER A 642 -22.00 -0.90 -11.07
CA SER A 642 -22.05 -2.07 -11.96
C SER A 642 -22.60 -3.37 -11.31
N MET A 643 -23.10 -3.36 -10.07
CA MET A 643 -23.48 -4.57 -9.33
C MET A 643 -25.00 -4.66 -9.14
N GLU A 644 -25.56 -5.86 -9.36
CA GLU A 644 -26.96 -6.18 -9.04
C GLU A 644 -27.01 -7.12 -7.83
N LEU A 645 -27.63 -6.67 -6.73
CA LEU A 645 -27.74 -7.39 -5.47
C LEU A 645 -29.18 -7.86 -5.26
N LYS A 646 -29.39 -9.18 -5.19
CA LYS A 646 -30.71 -9.78 -4.92
C LYS A 646 -31.02 -9.79 -3.42
N HIS A 647 -32.23 -9.38 -3.04
CA HIS A 647 -32.62 -9.24 -1.63
C HIS A 647 -32.56 -10.58 -0.85
N ASP A 648 -32.92 -11.68 -1.51
CA ASP A 648 -32.98 -13.03 -0.92
C ASP A 648 -31.60 -13.67 -0.72
N GLN A 649 -30.56 -13.14 -1.38
CA GLN A 649 -29.19 -13.64 -1.32
C GLN A 649 -28.23 -12.70 -0.60
N HIS A 650 -28.60 -11.43 -0.45
CA HIS A 650 -27.69 -10.39 0.02
C HIS A 650 -28.28 -9.56 1.13
N SER A 651 -27.43 -9.21 2.09
CA SER A 651 -27.66 -8.09 2.99
C SER A 651 -26.99 -6.85 2.40
N ILE A 652 -27.71 -5.73 2.35
CA ILE A 652 -27.18 -4.47 1.84
C ILE A 652 -27.12 -3.43 2.94
N VAL A 653 -26.14 -2.56 2.84
CA VAL A 653 -26.09 -1.33 3.63
C VAL A 653 -25.73 -0.17 2.73
N VAL A 654 -26.51 0.90 2.77
CA VAL A 654 -26.37 2.06 1.90
C VAL A 654 -26.46 3.35 2.71
N MET A 655 -25.52 4.25 2.49
CA MET A 655 -25.45 5.58 3.10
C MET A 655 -25.94 6.62 2.10
N ALA A 656 -26.81 7.49 2.56
CA ALA A 656 -27.29 8.66 1.84
C ALA A 656 -27.24 9.90 2.76
N ARG A 657 -27.53 11.06 2.19
CA ARG A 657 -27.76 12.29 2.96
C ARG A 657 -29.24 12.40 3.28
N ASN A 658 -29.59 12.98 4.41
CA ASN A 658 -30.98 13.30 4.69
C ASN A 658 -31.44 14.38 3.68
N PRO A 659 -32.49 14.12 2.87
CA PRO A 659 -32.93 15.08 1.84
C PRO A 659 -33.40 16.44 2.38
N ALA A 660 -33.77 16.49 3.65
CA ALA A 660 -34.27 17.71 4.28
C ALA A 660 -33.16 18.55 4.93
N ASP A 661 -32.05 17.92 5.34
CA ASP A 661 -30.85 18.59 5.86
C ASP A 661 -29.62 17.71 5.59
N ASP A 662 -28.76 18.15 4.67
CA ASP A 662 -27.64 17.38 4.17
C ASP A 662 -26.48 17.21 5.17
N ALA A 663 -26.55 17.91 6.32
CA ALA A 663 -25.63 17.75 7.45
C ALA A 663 -25.80 16.41 8.16
N TYR A 664 -27.00 15.80 8.08
CA TYR A 664 -27.29 14.54 8.75
C TYR A 664 -27.29 13.36 7.79
N ALA A 665 -26.68 12.25 8.24
CA ALA A 665 -26.61 11.04 7.45
C ALA A 665 -27.88 10.18 7.59
N LEU A 666 -28.30 9.59 6.48
CA LEU A 666 -29.41 8.66 6.37
C LEU A 666 -28.87 7.31 5.90
N ALA A 667 -28.84 6.32 6.79
CA ALA A 667 -28.35 4.98 6.50
C ALA A 667 -29.51 4.00 6.33
N TRP A 668 -29.36 3.04 5.43
CA TRP A 668 -30.32 1.96 5.20
C TRP A 668 -29.61 0.61 5.28
N LEU A 669 -30.03 -0.24 6.22
CA LEU A 669 -29.58 -1.63 6.37
C LEU A 669 -30.77 -2.55 6.08
N ALA A 670 -30.62 -3.48 5.15
CA ALA A 670 -31.67 -4.44 4.83
C ALA A 670 -31.11 -5.85 4.60
N THR A 671 -31.80 -6.85 5.14
CA THR A 671 -31.52 -8.27 5.00
C THR A 671 -32.80 -9.08 5.22
N ASP A 672 -32.99 -10.14 4.43
CA ASP A 672 -34.00 -11.19 4.68
C ASP A 672 -33.43 -12.33 5.55
N ASN A 673 -32.11 -12.36 5.72
CA ASN A 673 -31.40 -13.38 6.50
C ASN A 673 -31.25 -12.93 7.96
N VAL A 674 -32.09 -13.48 8.85
CA VAL A 674 -32.03 -13.22 10.31
C VAL A 674 -30.68 -13.64 10.90
N ALA A 675 -30.10 -14.75 10.43
CA ALA A 675 -28.85 -15.30 10.96
C ALA A 675 -27.65 -14.37 10.69
N ALA A 676 -27.72 -13.55 9.63
CA ALA A 676 -26.67 -12.59 9.28
C ALA A 676 -26.61 -11.36 10.20
N ILE A 677 -27.72 -11.00 10.87
CA ILE A 677 -27.85 -9.74 11.61
C ILE A 677 -26.77 -9.55 12.70
N PRO A 678 -26.48 -10.53 13.57
CA PRO A 678 -25.43 -10.39 14.58
C PRO A 678 -24.04 -10.17 13.96
N GLY A 679 -23.73 -10.87 12.86
CA GLY A 679 -22.47 -10.71 12.15
C GLY A 679 -22.33 -9.34 11.48
N LEU A 680 -23.43 -8.79 10.95
CA LEU A 680 -23.47 -7.43 10.38
C LEU A 680 -23.20 -6.40 11.49
N GLY A 681 -23.81 -6.57 12.66
CA GLY A 681 -23.58 -5.70 13.81
C GLY A 681 -22.13 -5.60 14.25
N ARG A 682 -21.42 -6.74 14.26
CA ARG A 682 -19.97 -6.77 14.55
C ARG A 682 -19.15 -6.11 13.44
N LYS A 683 -19.49 -6.33 12.16
CA LYS A 683 -18.67 -5.92 11.02
C LYS A 683 -18.82 -4.44 10.63
N LEU A 684 -20.03 -3.88 10.67
CA LEU A 684 -20.30 -2.53 10.14
C LEU A 684 -19.46 -1.40 10.75
N PRO A 685 -19.15 -1.37 12.06
CA PRO A 685 -18.27 -0.34 12.64
C PRO A 685 -16.85 -0.29 12.06
N HIS A 686 -16.41 -1.33 11.33
CA HIS A 686 -15.09 -1.39 10.69
C HIS A 686 -15.08 -0.80 9.27
N TYR A 687 -16.23 -0.39 8.72
CA TYR A 687 -16.38 0.11 7.34
C TYR A 687 -16.55 1.64 7.25
N ASN A 688 -16.07 2.38 8.24
CA ASN A 688 -16.26 3.84 8.43
C ASN A 688 -16.16 4.75 7.19
N LYS A 689 -15.30 4.41 6.23
CA LYS A 689 -15.09 5.23 5.04
C LYS A 689 -16.04 4.91 3.88
N TYR A 690 -16.74 3.78 3.89
CA TYR A 690 -17.54 3.34 2.75
C TYR A 690 -18.93 3.97 2.77
N SER A 691 -19.54 4.08 1.59
CA SER A 691 -20.91 4.57 1.41
C SER A 691 -21.90 3.44 1.20
N TYR A 692 -21.46 2.30 0.69
CA TYR A 692 -22.33 1.14 0.48
C TYR A 692 -21.56 -0.17 0.63
N LEU A 693 -22.28 -1.22 1.04
CA LEU A 693 -21.78 -2.56 1.29
C LEU A 693 -22.81 -3.59 0.83
N GLY A 694 -22.33 -4.70 0.28
CA GLY A 694 -23.10 -5.92 0.03
C GLY A 694 -22.44 -7.12 0.72
N PHE A 695 -23.25 -7.92 1.41
CA PHE A 695 -22.83 -9.13 2.11
C PHE A 695 -23.64 -10.34 1.63
N THR A 696 -23.07 -11.54 1.77
CA THR A 696 -23.79 -12.81 1.54
C THR A 696 -23.52 -13.81 2.67
N GLY A 697 -24.45 -14.75 2.86
CA GLY A 697 -24.37 -15.84 3.85
C GLY A 697 -24.73 -15.46 5.29
N ASP A 698 -24.87 -16.48 6.14
CA ASP A 698 -25.24 -16.36 7.57
C ASP A 698 -24.13 -15.71 8.41
N GLU A 699 -22.86 -15.97 8.08
CA GLU A 699 -21.73 -15.19 8.59
C GLU A 699 -21.35 -14.17 7.49
N PRO A 700 -21.88 -12.95 7.55
CA PRO A 700 -22.00 -12.05 6.40
C PRO A 700 -20.64 -11.72 5.81
N THR A 701 -20.35 -12.28 4.64
CA THR A 701 -19.08 -12.08 3.93
C THR A 701 -19.24 -10.94 2.93
N ASN A 702 -18.38 -9.93 3.01
CA ASN A 702 -18.46 -8.76 2.13
C ASN A 702 -18.13 -9.18 0.69
N VAL A 703 -19.10 -9.02 -0.21
CA VAL A 703 -18.95 -9.30 -1.65
C VAL A 703 -18.83 -8.02 -2.48
N PHE A 704 -19.25 -6.89 -1.91
CA PHE A 704 -19.27 -5.60 -2.58
C PHE A 704 -19.09 -4.46 -1.57
N LYS A 705 -18.33 -3.43 -1.94
CA LYS A 705 -18.16 -2.21 -1.15
C LYS A 705 -17.67 -1.07 -2.03
N GLY A 706 -18.04 0.16 -1.68
CA GLY A 706 -17.53 1.34 -2.37
C GLY A 706 -17.89 2.63 -1.67
N GLN A 707 -17.51 3.73 -2.29
CA GLN A 707 -17.85 5.10 -1.88
C GLN A 707 -18.55 5.76 -3.05
N TRP A 708 -19.57 6.55 -2.77
CA TRP A 708 -20.15 7.38 -3.80
C TRP A 708 -19.12 8.38 -4.35
N PRO A 709 -19.19 8.74 -5.64
CA PRO A 709 -18.41 9.85 -6.17
C PRO A 709 -18.80 11.17 -5.49
N VAL A 710 -17.92 12.16 -5.51
CA VAL A 710 -18.28 13.52 -5.08
C VAL A 710 -19.00 14.18 -6.26
N VAL A 711 -20.31 14.42 -6.11
CA VAL A 711 -21.16 14.98 -7.18
C VAL A 711 -21.19 16.51 -7.19
N ASN A 712 -20.87 17.16 -6.08
CA ASN A 712 -20.85 18.60 -5.94
C ASN A 712 -19.76 19.03 -4.94
N SER A 713 -19.18 20.22 -5.10
CA SER A 713 -18.26 20.79 -4.12
C SER A 713 -18.36 22.32 -4.16
N PRO A 714 -18.50 23.00 -2.99
CA PRO A 714 -18.44 24.46 -2.94
C PRO A 714 -17.04 25.01 -3.25
N MET A 715 -16.04 24.13 -3.38
CA MET A 715 -14.67 24.46 -3.76
C MET A 715 -14.41 24.25 -5.25
N SER A 716 -15.36 23.66 -5.97
CA SER A 716 -15.28 23.38 -7.40
C SER A 716 -16.48 23.94 -8.14
N ILE A 717 -16.35 25.14 -8.67
CA ILE A 717 -17.47 25.87 -9.24
C ILE A 717 -17.32 26.11 -10.74
N VAL A 718 -18.44 25.95 -11.45
CA VAL A 718 -18.58 26.41 -12.83
C VAL A 718 -18.51 27.94 -12.82
N VAL A 719 -17.65 28.49 -13.68
CA VAL A 719 -17.45 29.94 -13.76
C VAL A 719 -18.62 30.58 -14.51
N LEU A 720 -19.26 31.57 -13.89
CA LEU A 720 -20.36 32.30 -14.52
C LEU A 720 -19.86 33.12 -15.70
N GLN A 721 -20.48 32.96 -16.86
CA GLN A 721 -20.11 33.67 -18.08
C GLN A 721 -20.93 34.96 -18.20
N SER A 722 -20.26 36.11 -18.22
CA SER A 722 -20.92 37.42 -18.34
C SER A 722 -21.59 37.66 -19.70
N ASP A 723 -21.22 36.88 -20.72
CA ASP A 723 -21.82 36.92 -22.05
C ASP A 723 -23.03 35.96 -22.22
N GLY A 724 -23.38 35.20 -21.16
CA GLY A 724 -24.53 34.29 -21.14
C GLY A 724 -24.41 33.07 -22.05
N LYS A 725 -23.23 32.79 -22.63
CA LYS A 725 -23.04 31.61 -23.48
C LYS A 725 -22.94 30.34 -22.64
N GLU A 726 -23.63 29.28 -23.09
CA GLU A 726 -23.38 27.93 -22.62
C GLU A 726 -21.99 27.49 -23.07
N VAL A 727 -21.23 26.88 -22.16
CA VAL A 727 -19.87 26.40 -22.41
C VAL A 727 -19.79 24.94 -22.02
N GLU A 728 -19.12 24.16 -22.87
CA GLU A 728 -18.87 22.75 -22.61
C GLU A 728 -17.93 22.59 -21.41
N LEU A 729 -18.41 21.87 -20.39
CA LEU A 729 -17.65 21.58 -19.17
C LEU A 729 -16.66 20.45 -19.44
N ALA A 730 -15.49 20.80 -19.98
CA ALA A 730 -14.38 19.87 -20.11
C ALA A 730 -13.41 19.99 -18.92
N THR A 731 -13.25 18.91 -18.14
CA THR A 731 -12.25 18.84 -17.08
C THR A 731 -10.87 18.59 -17.68
N ALA A 732 -10.11 19.67 -17.88
CA ALA A 732 -8.71 19.60 -18.29
C ALA A 732 -7.85 18.77 -17.30
N LYS A 733 -6.82 18.07 -17.81
CA LYS A 733 -5.91 17.24 -17.00
C LYS A 733 -5.04 18.12 -16.09
N MET A 734 -4.95 17.77 -14.81
CA MET A 734 -4.02 18.38 -13.86
C MET A 734 -2.62 17.74 -13.96
N ALA A 735 -1.59 18.49 -13.56
CA ALA A 735 -0.24 17.97 -13.48
C ALA A 735 -0.13 16.92 -12.36
N SER A 736 0.47 15.76 -12.68
CA SER A 736 0.72 14.71 -11.69
C SER A 736 1.87 15.09 -10.75
N ARG A 737 1.70 14.87 -9.46
CA ARG A 737 2.75 15.01 -8.45
C ARG A 737 3.56 13.72 -8.32
N ALA A 738 4.90 13.84 -8.30
CA ALA A 738 5.77 12.70 -8.00
C ALA A 738 5.80 12.41 -6.50
N ALA A 739 5.92 11.13 -6.13
CA ALA A 739 6.08 10.75 -4.73
C ALA A 739 7.40 11.26 -4.15
N LEU A 740 7.42 11.63 -2.87
CA LEU A 740 8.61 12.19 -2.21
C LEU A 740 9.83 11.26 -2.27
N ALA A 741 9.56 9.95 -2.16
CA ALA A 741 10.53 8.88 -2.35
C ALA A 741 9.83 7.66 -2.94
N GLN A 742 10.62 6.78 -3.56
CA GLN A 742 10.18 5.53 -4.16
C GLN A 742 10.91 4.36 -3.51
N LEU A 743 10.24 3.21 -3.42
CA LEU A 743 10.92 1.99 -3.04
C LEU A 743 12.01 1.66 -4.07
N PRO A 744 13.18 1.17 -3.64
CA PRO A 744 14.17 0.65 -4.57
C PRO A 744 13.53 -0.52 -5.35
N PRO A 745 13.61 -0.52 -6.69
CA PRO A 745 13.02 -1.59 -7.47
C PRO A 745 13.72 -2.91 -7.15
N VAL A 746 12.93 -3.98 -6.97
CA VAL A 746 13.45 -5.34 -6.76
C VAL A 746 14.20 -5.83 -8.01
N PHE A 747 13.71 -5.43 -9.17
CA PHE A 747 14.20 -5.82 -10.49
C PHE A 747 14.97 -4.67 -11.14
N SER A 748 16.01 -5.00 -11.91
CA SER A 748 16.83 -3.98 -12.57
C SER A 748 16.29 -3.64 -13.95
N GLU A 749 15.70 -2.45 -14.09
CA GLU A 749 15.33 -1.86 -15.38
C GLU A 749 16.48 -1.90 -16.38
N THR A 750 17.69 -1.53 -15.94
CA THR A 750 18.88 -1.49 -16.80
C THR A 750 19.29 -2.86 -17.32
N ARG A 751 19.21 -3.92 -16.50
CA ARG A 751 19.51 -5.28 -16.97
C ARG A 751 18.45 -5.77 -17.95
N MET A 752 17.19 -5.55 -17.62
CA MET A 752 16.09 -5.95 -18.48
C MET A 752 16.15 -5.26 -19.85
N LEU A 753 16.41 -3.95 -19.86
CA LEU A 753 16.59 -3.19 -21.10
C LEU A 753 17.78 -3.72 -21.91
N LYS A 754 18.90 -4.03 -21.26
CA LYS A 754 20.09 -4.59 -21.93
C LYS A 754 19.81 -5.95 -22.58
N ASP A 755 19.03 -6.81 -21.92
CA ASP A 755 18.60 -8.08 -22.51
C ASP A 755 17.77 -7.84 -23.78
N ILE A 756 16.84 -6.87 -23.73
CA ILE A 756 15.98 -6.52 -24.87
C ILE A 756 16.80 -5.91 -26.00
N GLU A 757 17.72 -4.99 -25.70
CA GLU A 757 18.64 -4.39 -26.68
C GLU A 757 19.43 -5.44 -27.45
N TYR A 758 19.93 -6.46 -26.76
CA TYR A 758 20.64 -7.56 -27.40
C TYR A 758 19.69 -8.42 -28.25
N LEU A 759 18.58 -8.88 -27.65
CA LEU A 759 17.64 -9.79 -28.31
C LEU A 759 16.99 -9.15 -29.55
N ALA A 760 16.67 -7.86 -29.50
CA ALA A 760 16.09 -7.10 -30.60
C ALA A 760 17.14 -6.45 -31.54
N SER A 761 18.43 -6.76 -31.37
CA SER A 761 19.48 -6.16 -32.18
C SER A 761 19.40 -6.58 -33.66
N GLU A 762 19.90 -5.71 -34.54
CA GLU A 762 20.03 -6.04 -35.97
C GLU A 762 20.87 -7.30 -36.23
N GLU A 763 21.83 -7.61 -35.34
CA GLU A 763 22.67 -8.83 -35.45
C GLU A 763 21.83 -10.11 -35.41
N LEU A 764 20.73 -10.12 -34.64
CA LEU A 764 19.85 -11.27 -34.51
C LEU A 764 18.75 -11.32 -35.58
N LYS A 765 18.64 -10.29 -36.42
CA LYS A 765 17.74 -10.21 -37.59
C LYS A 765 16.31 -10.69 -37.30
N GLY A 766 15.77 -10.31 -36.14
CA GLY A 766 14.42 -10.65 -35.72
C GLY A 766 14.19 -12.11 -35.32
N ARG A 767 15.25 -12.86 -35.01
CA ARG A 767 15.19 -14.21 -34.41
C ARG A 767 14.26 -15.18 -35.15
N GLY A 768 14.24 -15.07 -36.49
CA GLY A 768 13.39 -15.89 -37.34
C GLY A 768 13.77 -17.37 -37.28
N LEU A 769 12.78 -18.24 -37.44
CA LEU A 769 12.96 -19.69 -37.34
C LEU A 769 14.03 -20.22 -38.32
N GLY A 770 14.92 -21.08 -37.81
CA GLY A 770 16.04 -21.66 -38.55
C GLY A 770 17.16 -20.67 -38.93
N THR A 771 17.16 -19.44 -38.44
CA THR A 771 18.23 -18.48 -38.72
C THR A 771 19.40 -18.59 -37.73
N PRO A 772 20.61 -18.13 -38.08
CA PRO A 772 21.68 -18.00 -37.09
C PRO A 772 21.33 -17.05 -35.92
N GLY A 773 20.38 -16.13 -36.13
CA GLY A 773 19.92 -15.20 -35.10
C GLY A 773 19.17 -15.91 -33.96
N ILE A 774 18.29 -16.85 -34.29
CA ILE A 774 17.57 -17.62 -33.26
C ILE A 774 18.52 -18.54 -32.47
N ASP A 775 19.53 -19.13 -33.12
CA ASP A 775 20.57 -19.92 -32.44
C ASP A 775 21.42 -19.08 -31.47
N LYS A 776 21.80 -17.87 -31.87
CA LYS A 776 22.52 -16.92 -31.00
C LYS A 776 21.67 -16.50 -29.80
N ALA A 777 20.38 -16.24 -30.01
CA ALA A 777 19.44 -15.92 -28.94
C ALA A 777 19.34 -17.08 -27.93
N ALA A 778 19.19 -18.33 -28.41
CA ALA A 778 19.15 -19.51 -27.55
C ALA A 778 20.43 -19.66 -26.71
N ALA A 779 21.62 -19.47 -27.32
CA ALA A 779 22.90 -19.52 -26.62
C ALA A 779 23.06 -18.39 -25.58
N TYR A 780 22.56 -17.18 -25.89
CA TYR A 780 22.52 -16.07 -24.94
C TYR A 780 21.67 -16.41 -23.72
N ILE A 781 20.45 -16.90 -23.93
CA ILE A 781 19.50 -17.24 -22.85
C ILE A 781 20.08 -18.36 -21.97
N ALA A 782 20.63 -19.42 -22.56
CA ALA A 782 21.28 -20.51 -21.81
C ALA A 782 22.41 -19.99 -20.92
N ARG A 783 23.23 -19.06 -21.43
CA ARG A 783 24.28 -18.40 -20.63
C ARG A 783 23.69 -17.58 -19.49
N GLN A 784 22.62 -16.81 -19.73
CA GLN A 784 21.96 -16.03 -18.69
C GLN A 784 21.35 -16.92 -17.60
N PHE A 785 20.74 -18.06 -17.96
CA PHE A 785 20.27 -19.06 -17.00
C PHE A 785 21.40 -19.64 -16.15
N SER A 786 22.52 -19.99 -16.77
CA SER A 786 23.70 -20.48 -16.04
C SER A 786 24.29 -19.40 -15.10
N ASP A 787 24.44 -18.16 -15.58
CA ASP A 787 24.93 -17.04 -14.77
C ASP A 787 23.99 -16.71 -13.61
N ALA A 788 22.68 -16.97 -13.77
CA ALA A 788 21.66 -16.84 -12.74
C ALA A 788 21.66 -18.00 -11.71
N GLY A 789 22.39 -19.08 -11.97
CA GLY A 789 22.50 -20.24 -11.07
C GLY A 789 21.45 -21.33 -11.30
N LEU A 790 20.69 -21.29 -12.41
CA LEU A 790 19.79 -22.38 -12.77
C LEU A 790 20.58 -23.63 -13.13
N GLN A 791 19.97 -24.81 -12.94
CA GLN A 791 20.52 -26.08 -13.41
C GLN A 791 20.01 -26.41 -14.82
N PRO A 792 20.84 -27.00 -15.70
CA PRO A 792 20.41 -27.46 -17.02
C PRO A 792 19.35 -28.56 -16.95
N CYS A 793 18.40 -28.54 -17.90
CA CYS A 793 17.32 -29.54 -18.01
C CYS A 793 16.88 -29.79 -19.47
N GLY A 794 17.83 -29.71 -20.41
CA GLY A 794 17.67 -30.10 -21.81
C GLY A 794 17.81 -31.62 -22.02
N ASP A 795 18.17 -32.03 -23.24
CA ASP A 795 18.24 -33.45 -23.63
C ASP A 795 19.43 -34.19 -22.98
N GLY A 796 20.46 -33.44 -22.53
CA GLY A 796 21.64 -33.97 -21.83
C GLY A 796 21.72 -33.54 -20.37
N PRO A 797 22.51 -34.25 -19.52
CA PRO A 797 22.59 -33.99 -18.08
C PRO A 797 23.14 -32.61 -17.72
N ASP A 798 23.98 -32.02 -18.58
CA ASP A 798 24.57 -30.69 -18.42
C ASP A 798 24.15 -29.73 -19.55
N ASP A 799 23.07 -30.04 -20.28
CA ASP A 799 22.60 -29.26 -21.43
C ASP A 799 21.34 -28.46 -21.11
N TYR A 800 21.25 -27.23 -21.61
CA TYR A 800 20.05 -26.41 -21.52
C TYR A 800 19.11 -26.62 -22.70
N PHE A 801 19.56 -27.25 -23.79
CA PHE A 801 18.81 -27.32 -25.03
C PHE A 801 17.95 -28.59 -25.11
N GLN A 802 16.66 -28.41 -25.40
CA GLN A 802 15.80 -29.47 -25.92
C GLN A 802 15.67 -29.26 -27.45
N THR A 803 16.24 -30.17 -28.24
CA THR A 803 16.45 -29.99 -29.69
C THR A 803 15.70 -31.05 -30.50
N TRP A 804 14.95 -30.61 -31.52
CA TRP A 804 14.30 -31.51 -32.48
C TRP A 804 14.27 -30.90 -33.88
N THR A 805 13.85 -31.71 -34.86
CA THR A 805 13.62 -31.26 -36.24
C THR A 805 12.15 -31.33 -36.59
N GLU A 806 11.60 -30.25 -37.17
CA GLU A 806 10.20 -30.16 -37.58
C GLU A 806 10.10 -29.88 -39.08
N LYS A 807 9.09 -30.48 -39.74
CA LYS A 807 8.79 -30.18 -41.13
C LYS A 807 7.83 -28.99 -41.21
N ILE A 808 8.26 -27.89 -41.84
CA ILE A 808 7.51 -26.64 -41.91
C ILE A 808 7.52 -26.11 -43.35
N ASP A 809 6.40 -25.56 -43.78
CA ASP A 809 6.23 -24.91 -45.10
C ASP A 809 6.83 -23.49 -45.09
N MET A 810 8.16 -23.38 -45.05
CA MET A 810 8.87 -22.10 -45.18
C MET A 810 9.31 -21.87 -46.64
N PRO A 811 9.43 -20.62 -47.11
CA PRO A 811 9.78 -20.31 -48.50
C PRO A 811 11.11 -20.90 -48.99
N ASP A 812 12.09 -21.05 -48.10
CA ASP A 812 13.48 -21.40 -48.45
C ASP A 812 13.95 -22.74 -47.86
N ARG A 813 13.12 -23.44 -47.08
CA ARG A 813 13.47 -24.68 -46.37
C ARG A 813 12.24 -25.45 -45.91
N ASP A 814 12.28 -26.79 -45.99
CA ASP A 814 11.14 -27.64 -45.59
C ASP A 814 11.32 -28.29 -44.21
N VAL A 815 12.54 -28.28 -43.67
CA VAL A 815 12.89 -28.87 -42.37
C VAL A 815 13.73 -27.88 -41.59
N VAL A 816 13.38 -27.66 -40.33
CA VAL A 816 14.11 -26.78 -39.41
C VAL A 816 14.46 -27.50 -38.12
N THR A 817 15.65 -27.21 -37.59
CA THR A 817 15.99 -27.55 -36.21
C THR A 817 15.44 -26.47 -35.29
N ILE A 818 14.72 -26.88 -34.25
CA ILE A 818 14.12 -26.02 -33.24
C ILE A 818 14.73 -26.38 -31.88
N LYS A 819 14.92 -25.38 -31.01
CA LYS A 819 15.51 -25.55 -29.69
C LYS A 819 14.69 -24.82 -28.64
N ASN A 820 14.21 -25.50 -27.61
CA ASN A 820 13.82 -24.83 -26.38
C ASN A 820 15.04 -24.68 -25.47
N VAL A 821 15.06 -23.66 -24.61
CA VAL A 821 16.09 -23.49 -23.58
C VAL A 821 15.46 -23.68 -22.20
N ILE A 822 15.96 -24.63 -21.41
CA ILE A 822 15.32 -25.07 -20.17
C ILE A 822 16.32 -25.01 -19.01
N GLY A 823 16.00 -24.21 -17.99
CA GLY A 823 16.74 -24.13 -16.73
C GLY A 823 15.82 -24.40 -15.53
N VAL A 824 16.35 -24.95 -14.43
CA VAL A 824 15.54 -25.33 -13.27
C VAL A 824 16.14 -24.89 -11.94
N ILE A 825 15.27 -24.59 -10.97
CA ILE A 825 15.60 -24.52 -9.54
C ILE A 825 14.92 -25.72 -8.86
N PRO A 826 15.69 -26.72 -8.40
CA PRO A 826 15.11 -27.89 -7.74
C PRO A 826 14.35 -27.50 -6.47
N GLY A 827 13.20 -28.15 -6.26
CA GLY A 827 12.46 -28.05 -5.00
C GLY A 827 13.14 -28.82 -3.87
N ASN A 828 12.98 -28.37 -2.62
CA ASN A 828 13.54 -29.05 -1.44
C ASN A 828 12.52 -29.90 -0.67
N ASN A 829 11.22 -29.85 -1.01
CA ASN A 829 10.17 -30.61 -0.32
C ASN A 829 10.00 -32.01 -0.96
N PRO A 830 10.32 -33.12 -0.25
CA PRO A 830 10.21 -34.46 -0.80
C PRO A 830 8.78 -34.88 -1.16
N GLU A 831 7.75 -34.29 -0.51
CA GLU A 831 6.34 -34.60 -0.81
C GLU A 831 5.90 -34.03 -2.17
N LEU A 832 6.64 -33.04 -2.68
CA LEU A 832 6.37 -32.36 -3.95
C LEU A 832 7.33 -32.82 -5.06
N ASP A 833 8.06 -33.93 -4.86
CA ASP A 833 9.04 -34.42 -5.82
C ASP A 833 8.42 -34.70 -7.21
N GLY A 834 9.13 -34.25 -8.24
CA GLY A 834 8.67 -34.28 -9.63
C GLY A 834 7.49 -33.36 -9.97
N GLN A 835 6.91 -32.62 -9.01
CA GLN A 835 5.97 -31.54 -9.31
C GLN A 835 6.73 -30.25 -9.65
N SER A 836 6.14 -29.42 -10.51
CA SER A 836 6.77 -28.17 -10.95
C SER A 836 5.79 -27.02 -11.13
N VAL A 837 6.30 -25.80 -10.96
CA VAL A 837 5.69 -24.59 -11.53
C VAL A 837 6.51 -24.22 -12.77
N ILE A 838 5.86 -24.08 -13.91
CA ILE A 838 6.52 -23.78 -15.18
C ILE A 838 6.34 -22.30 -15.49
N ILE A 839 7.42 -21.62 -15.88
CA ILE A 839 7.42 -20.23 -16.31
C ILE A 839 7.94 -20.19 -17.74
N GLY A 840 7.17 -19.60 -18.64
CA GLY A 840 7.45 -19.59 -20.07
C GLY A 840 7.46 -18.20 -20.67
N ALA A 841 8.28 -18.04 -21.71
CA ALA A 841 8.19 -16.97 -22.69
C ALA A 841 8.80 -17.49 -24.00
N HIS A 842 8.30 -17.06 -25.15
CA HIS A 842 8.95 -17.40 -26.42
C HIS A 842 10.05 -16.41 -26.77
N TYR A 843 11.08 -16.88 -27.47
CA TYR A 843 12.22 -16.04 -27.86
C TYR A 843 12.36 -15.87 -29.38
N ASP A 844 11.53 -16.53 -30.18
CA ASP A 844 11.44 -16.24 -31.62
C ASP A 844 10.70 -14.93 -31.90
N SER A 845 10.80 -14.46 -33.13
CA SER A 845 9.97 -13.41 -33.70
C SER A 845 9.91 -13.62 -35.21
N HIS A 846 9.26 -12.70 -35.93
CA HIS A 846 8.93 -12.83 -37.35
C HIS A 846 10.12 -12.76 -38.32
N GLY A 847 11.36 -12.57 -37.84
CA GLY A 847 12.56 -12.53 -38.66
C GLY A 847 12.50 -11.48 -39.77
N LEU A 848 12.43 -11.94 -41.03
CA LEU A 848 12.27 -11.09 -42.22
C LEU A 848 10.81 -11.04 -42.74
N GLY A 849 9.84 -11.31 -41.88
CA GLY A 849 8.41 -11.27 -42.21
C GLY A 849 7.78 -12.62 -42.54
N TRP A 850 8.02 -13.64 -41.71
CA TRP A 850 7.39 -14.97 -41.77
C TRP A 850 7.04 -15.41 -40.34
N PRO A 851 5.91 -16.12 -40.07
CA PRO A 851 5.01 -16.77 -41.02
C PRO A 851 3.87 -15.93 -41.58
N ASP A 852 3.48 -14.84 -40.91
CA ASP A 852 2.33 -14.00 -41.34
C ASP A 852 2.57 -12.54 -40.96
N VAL A 853 2.91 -11.69 -41.95
CA VAL A 853 3.07 -10.24 -41.77
C VAL A 853 2.38 -9.47 -42.88
N LEU A 854 2.09 -8.19 -42.62
CA LEU A 854 1.53 -7.28 -43.63
C LEU A 854 2.40 -7.25 -44.90
N LYS A 855 1.77 -7.28 -46.08
CA LYS A 855 2.45 -7.32 -47.39
C LYS A 855 3.56 -6.28 -47.57
N GLY A 856 3.43 -5.09 -46.96
CA GLY A 856 4.43 -4.01 -46.98
C GLY A 856 5.63 -4.19 -46.02
N ASN A 857 5.60 -5.20 -45.17
CA ASN A 857 6.64 -5.50 -44.17
C ASN A 857 7.50 -6.70 -44.55
N LYS A 858 7.11 -7.49 -45.56
CA LYS A 858 7.90 -8.63 -46.02
C LYS A 858 9.31 -8.21 -46.45
N GLY A 859 10.31 -8.94 -45.98
CA GLY A 859 11.74 -8.69 -46.23
C GLY A 859 12.40 -7.69 -45.26
N LYS A 860 11.64 -7.02 -44.39
CA LYS A 860 12.17 -6.14 -43.34
C LYS A 860 12.43 -6.92 -42.07
N ILE A 861 13.41 -6.48 -41.28
CA ILE A 861 13.67 -7.04 -39.95
C ILE A 861 12.48 -6.71 -39.05
N HIS A 862 11.98 -7.70 -38.32
CA HIS A 862 11.01 -7.56 -37.24
C HIS A 862 11.77 -7.76 -35.93
N PRO A 863 12.21 -6.68 -35.26
CA PRO A 863 13.12 -6.82 -34.12
C PRO A 863 12.49 -7.54 -32.94
N GLY A 864 11.17 -7.44 -32.76
CA GLY A 864 10.45 -8.16 -31.72
C GLY A 864 10.89 -7.74 -30.32
N ALA A 865 11.00 -6.42 -30.09
CA ALA A 865 11.45 -5.87 -28.82
C ALA A 865 10.43 -6.10 -27.72
N ASP A 866 9.16 -5.82 -28.00
CA ASP A 866 8.04 -6.16 -27.14
C ASP A 866 7.63 -7.61 -27.33
N ASP A 867 7.61 -8.10 -28.59
CA ASP A 867 7.17 -9.44 -28.97
C ASP A 867 8.33 -10.31 -29.55
N ASN A 868 9.05 -11.09 -28.74
CA ASN A 868 8.89 -11.21 -27.30
C ASN A 868 10.21 -11.15 -26.52
N ALA A 869 11.11 -10.25 -26.93
CA ALA A 869 12.30 -9.98 -26.13
C ALA A 869 11.94 -9.45 -24.73
N SER A 870 10.81 -8.75 -24.58
CA SER A 870 10.30 -8.26 -23.30
C SER A 870 9.95 -9.39 -22.32
N GLY A 871 9.24 -10.43 -22.74
CA GLY A 871 8.88 -11.57 -21.90
C GLY A 871 10.11 -12.38 -21.47
N ILE A 872 11.05 -12.60 -22.40
CA ILE A 872 12.34 -13.23 -22.07
C ILE A 872 13.13 -12.40 -21.07
N SER A 873 13.12 -11.07 -21.20
CA SER A 873 13.81 -10.19 -20.27
C SER A 873 13.25 -10.29 -18.84
N VAL A 874 11.92 -10.34 -18.69
CA VAL A 874 11.26 -10.59 -17.39
C VAL A 874 11.62 -11.97 -16.84
N LEU A 875 11.60 -13.01 -17.68
CA LEU A 875 11.98 -14.39 -17.31
C LEU A 875 13.42 -14.46 -16.79
N LEU A 876 14.37 -13.85 -17.52
CA LEU A 876 15.79 -13.81 -17.16
C LEU A 876 16.02 -13.03 -15.87
N GLU A 877 15.36 -11.88 -15.71
CA GLU A 877 15.53 -11.07 -14.52
C GLU A 877 14.92 -11.73 -13.28
N PHE A 878 13.79 -12.43 -13.40
CA PHE A 878 13.26 -13.26 -12.34
C PHE A 878 14.24 -14.40 -11.98
N ALA A 879 14.79 -15.11 -12.98
CA ALA A 879 15.81 -16.14 -12.75
C ALA A 879 17.03 -15.60 -11.99
N ARG A 880 17.54 -14.42 -12.34
CA ARG A 880 18.67 -13.78 -11.63
C ARG A 880 18.34 -13.43 -10.19
N LEU A 881 17.09 -13.04 -9.90
CA LEU A 881 16.65 -12.72 -8.55
C LEU A 881 16.66 -13.97 -7.67
N VAL A 882 16.11 -15.08 -8.18
CA VAL A 882 15.83 -16.27 -7.36
C VAL A 882 16.90 -17.36 -7.42
N GLY A 883 17.57 -17.55 -8.56
CA GLY A 883 18.37 -18.76 -8.84
C GLY A 883 19.51 -19.05 -7.87
N LYS A 884 20.12 -18.02 -7.26
CA LYS A 884 21.22 -18.19 -6.29
C LYS A 884 20.80 -18.15 -4.82
N LYS A 885 19.58 -17.69 -4.54
CA LYS A 885 19.17 -17.28 -3.19
C LYS A 885 17.98 -18.06 -2.66
N TRP A 886 17.11 -18.53 -3.55
CA TRP A 886 15.87 -19.18 -3.17
C TRP A 886 15.98 -20.70 -3.26
N GLN A 887 15.52 -21.38 -2.20
CA GLN A 887 15.27 -22.82 -2.21
C GLN A 887 13.75 -23.04 -2.12
N PRO A 888 13.07 -23.16 -3.26
CA PRO A 888 11.61 -23.33 -3.28
C PRO A 888 11.22 -24.71 -2.75
N GLU A 889 10.02 -24.84 -2.18
CA GLU A 889 9.49 -26.16 -1.81
C GLU A 889 9.24 -27.03 -3.04
N ARG A 890 8.62 -26.45 -4.07
CA ARG A 890 8.36 -27.08 -5.37
C ARG A 890 9.38 -26.65 -6.42
N THR A 891 9.75 -27.55 -7.32
CA THR A 891 10.66 -27.23 -8.43
C THR A 891 10.09 -26.12 -9.32
N ILE A 892 10.95 -25.18 -9.72
CA ILE A 892 10.62 -24.13 -10.69
C ILE A 892 11.34 -24.42 -11.99
N VAL A 893 10.59 -24.49 -13.08
CA VAL A 893 11.12 -24.75 -14.43
C VAL A 893 10.97 -23.50 -15.28
N PHE A 894 12.08 -22.99 -15.77
CA PHE A 894 12.16 -21.84 -16.67
C PHE A 894 12.32 -22.35 -18.09
N VAL A 895 11.42 -21.98 -18.99
CA VAL A 895 11.46 -22.41 -20.38
C VAL A 895 11.39 -21.20 -21.31
N ALA A 896 12.43 -21.03 -22.14
CA ALA A 896 12.35 -20.15 -23.30
C ALA A 896 11.92 -20.99 -24.51
N PHE A 897 10.69 -20.78 -24.97
CA PHE A 897 10.11 -21.52 -26.09
C PHE A 897 10.55 -20.94 -27.43
N SER A 898 10.69 -21.82 -28.43
CA SER A 898 10.95 -21.41 -29.80
C SER A 898 9.74 -21.73 -30.69
N ALA A 899 9.59 -20.98 -31.76
CA ALA A 899 8.58 -21.21 -32.79
C ALA A 899 7.14 -21.09 -32.28
N GLU A 900 6.88 -20.11 -31.41
CA GLU A 900 5.52 -19.70 -31.03
C GLU A 900 4.78 -19.19 -32.27
N GLU A 901 5.44 -18.29 -33.01
CA GLU A 901 4.89 -17.58 -34.16
C GLU A 901 4.49 -18.55 -35.28
N ALA A 902 5.21 -19.67 -35.35
CA ALA A 902 4.99 -20.77 -36.30
C ALA A 902 3.91 -21.78 -35.86
N GLY A 903 3.15 -21.46 -34.81
CA GLY A 903 2.09 -22.30 -34.27
C GLY A 903 2.47 -23.08 -33.01
N LYS A 904 3.18 -22.45 -32.07
CA LYS A 904 3.48 -22.97 -30.72
C LYS A 904 4.28 -24.28 -30.72
N LEU A 905 5.15 -24.46 -31.70
CA LEU A 905 5.85 -25.74 -31.89
C LEU A 905 6.73 -26.08 -30.69
N GLY A 906 7.35 -25.07 -30.06
CA GLY A 906 8.18 -25.26 -28.87
C GLY A 906 7.41 -25.72 -27.63
N SER A 907 6.32 -25.03 -27.26
CA SER A 907 5.51 -25.45 -26.12
C SER A 907 4.79 -26.78 -26.36
N LEU A 908 4.30 -27.03 -27.57
CA LEU A 908 3.73 -28.33 -27.96
C LEU A 908 4.75 -29.46 -27.84
N HIS A 909 6.01 -29.23 -28.22
CA HIS A 909 7.06 -30.21 -28.07
C HIS A 909 7.38 -30.49 -26.60
N TYR A 910 7.50 -29.45 -25.77
CA TYR A 910 7.73 -29.58 -24.34
C TYR A 910 6.62 -30.39 -23.65
N VAL A 911 5.36 -30.05 -23.93
CA VAL A 911 4.17 -30.77 -23.39
C VAL A 911 4.20 -32.27 -23.71
N ARG A 912 4.72 -32.65 -24.89
CA ARG A 912 4.74 -34.04 -25.36
C ARG A 912 5.96 -34.84 -24.89
N HIS A 913 7.10 -34.18 -24.67
CA HIS A 913 8.40 -34.86 -24.54
C HIS A 913 9.19 -34.49 -23.28
N ALA A 914 8.68 -33.63 -22.38
CA ALA A 914 9.36 -33.35 -21.12
C ALA A 914 9.39 -34.57 -20.19
N GLU A 915 10.56 -35.21 -20.03
CA GLU A 915 10.71 -36.43 -19.23
C GLU A 915 10.98 -36.16 -17.74
N LYS A 916 11.89 -35.20 -17.43
CA LYS A 916 12.33 -34.94 -16.05
C LYS A 916 11.27 -34.24 -15.20
N TYR A 917 10.56 -33.27 -15.79
CA TYR A 917 9.45 -32.54 -15.17
C TYR A 917 8.24 -32.55 -16.11
N PRO A 918 7.51 -33.69 -16.19
CA PRO A 918 6.41 -33.85 -17.13
C PRO A 918 5.22 -32.97 -16.75
N VAL A 919 4.52 -32.46 -17.76
CA VAL A 919 3.36 -31.56 -17.58
C VAL A 919 2.20 -32.19 -16.81
N SER A 920 2.09 -33.52 -16.82
CA SER A 920 1.10 -34.26 -16.03
C SER A 920 1.26 -34.11 -14.51
N LYS A 921 2.43 -33.64 -14.05
CA LYS A 921 2.73 -33.33 -12.64
C LYS A 921 2.92 -31.82 -12.41
N ALA A 922 2.72 -30.99 -13.43
CA ALA A 922 2.85 -29.55 -13.28
C ALA A 922 1.67 -29.00 -12.46
N MET A 923 1.99 -28.15 -11.49
CA MET A 923 1.03 -27.39 -10.69
C MET A 923 0.32 -26.35 -11.54
N ALA A 924 1.10 -25.61 -12.32
CA ALA A 924 0.61 -24.60 -13.24
C ALA A 924 1.71 -24.17 -14.23
N MET A 925 1.29 -23.46 -15.29
CA MET A 925 2.18 -22.73 -16.17
C MET A 925 1.83 -21.23 -16.21
N VAL A 926 2.84 -20.37 -16.08
CA VAL A 926 2.72 -18.91 -16.21
C VAL A 926 3.48 -18.47 -17.46
N ASN A 927 2.76 -18.00 -18.49
CA ASN A 927 3.32 -17.48 -19.72
C ASN A 927 3.49 -15.96 -19.67
N ILE A 928 4.57 -15.45 -20.28
CA ILE A 928 4.90 -14.03 -20.33
C ILE A 928 5.11 -13.62 -21.78
N ASP A 929 4.27 -12.70 -22.26
CA ASP A 929 4.25 -12.35 -23.67
C ASP A 929 3.80 -10.89 -23.87
N THR A 930 4.58 -10.13 -24.65
CA THR A 930 4.26 -8.75 -25.01
C THR A 930 3.96 -7.89 -23.77
N VAL A 931 4.96 -7.78 -22.89
CA VAL A 931 4.85 -7.13 -21.56
C VAL A 931 5.66 -5.83 -21.45
N GLY A 932 6.24 -5.37 -22.55
CA GLY A 932 7.13 -4.22 -22.65
C GLY A 932 6.46 -2.87 -22.84
N GLN A 933 5.13 -2.79 -22.99
CA GLN A 933 4.40 -1.52 -23.23
C GLN A 933 3.19 -1.31 -22.30
N LEU A 934 3.36 -1.61 -21.00
CA LEU A 934 2.31 -1.51 -19.98
C LEU A 934 1.89 -0.07 -19.63
N GLY A 935 2.84 0.85 -19.45
CA GLY A 935 2.57 2.24 -19.09
C GLY A 935 1.78 2.40 -17.79
N LYS A 936 0.59 3.01 -17.90
CA LYS A 936 -0.37 3.21 -16.79
C LYS A 936 -1.50 2.18 -16.78
N ASP A 937 -1.53 1.29 -17.76
CA ASP A 937 -2.60 0.32 -17.91
C ASP A 937 -2.47 -0.80 -16.87
N ALA A 938 -3.55 -1.54 -16.69
CA ALA A 938 -3.56 -2.72 -15.84
C ALA A 938 -2.93 -3.90 -16.59
N LEU A 939 -2.11 -4.70 -15.89
CA LEU A 939 -1.57 -5.94 -16.45
C LEU A 939 -2.74 -6.89 -16.72
N THR A 940 -2.87 -7.34 -17.97
CA THR A 940 -3.96 -8.24 -18.36
C THR A 940 -3.54 -9.68 -18.14
N ILE A 941 -4.40 -10.45 -17.48
CA ILE A 941 -4.20 -11.87 -17.21
C ILE A 941 -5.28 -12.66 -17.97
N PHE A 942 -4.85 -13.45 -18.95
CA PHE A 942 -5.68 -14.45 -19.62
C PHE A 942 -5.53 -15.82 -18.97
N GLY A 943 -6.47 -16.73 -19.26
CA GLY A 943 -6.44 -18.11 -18.75
C GLY A 943 -6.85 -18.25 -17.28
N ASN A 944 -7.35 -17.19 -16.64
CA ASN A 944 -7.79 -17.23 -15.24
C ASN A 944 -8.95 -18.22 -14.99
N TYR A 945 -9.69 -18.60 -16.05
CA TYR A 945 -10.73 -19.62 -16.00
C TYR A 945 -10.18 -21.05 -15.91
N SER A 946 -8.86 -21.26 -16.01
CA SER A 946 -8.25 -22.61 -16.00
C SER A 946 -8.16 -23.23 -14.61
N ALA A 947 -8.26 -22.43 -13.54
CA ALA A 947 -8.42 -22.90 -12.17
C ALA A 947 -9.17 -21.87 -11.30
N ARG A 948 -9.87 -22.36 -10.27
CA ARG A 948 -10.70 -21.50 -9.39
C ARG A 948 -9.89 -20.48 -8.60
N GLU A 949 -8.65 -20.82 -8.26
CA GLU A 949 -7.82 -20.04 -7.35
C GLU A 949 -7.18 -18.81 -8.03
N TRP A 950 -7.06 -18.77 -9.36
CA TRP A 950 -6.38 -17.68 -10.07
C TRP A 950 -6.90 -16.30 -9.71
N VAL A 951 -8.22 -16.18 -9.59
CA VAL A 951 -8.87 -14.90 -9.23
C VAL A 951 -8.35 -14.38 -7.89
N HIS A 952 -8.16 -15.27 -6.92
CA HIS A 952 -7.65 -14.91 -5.59
C HIS A 952 -6.15 -14.66 -5.60
N ILE A 953 -5.38 -15.45 -6.35
CA ILE A 953 -3.92 -15.28 -6.50
C ILE A 953 -3.61 -13.90 -7.06
N PHE A 954 -4.26 -13.50 -8.16
CA PHE A 954 -3.99 -12.20 -8.79
C PHE A 954 -4.57 -11.03 -8.00
N ARG A 955 -5.71 -11.19 -7.31
CA ARG A 955 -6.17 -10.16 -6.35
C ARG A 955 -5.14 -9.93 -5.24
N GLY A 956 -4.54 -11.01 -4.73
CA GLY A 956 -3.46 -10.94 -3.73
C GLY A 956 -2.21 -10.26 -4.30
N ALA A 957 -1.72 -10.73 -5.44
CA ALA A 957 -0.51 -10.20 -6.09
C ALA A 957 -0.66 -8.71 -6.44
N GLY A 958 -1.78 -8.30 -7.03
CA GLY A 958 -2.05 -6.90 -7.35
C GLY A 958 -2.16 -6.02 -6.09
N TYR A 959 -2.74 -6.54 -5.01
CA TYR A 959 -2.82 -5.82 -3.74
C TYR A 959 -1.44 -5.60 -3.11
N VAL A 960 -0.63 -6.65 -3.05
CA VAL A 960 0.72 -6.65 -2.45
C VAL A 960 1.62 -5.67 -3.22
N THR A 961 1.73 -5.89 -4.53
CA THR A 961 2.60 -5.08 -5.40
C THR A 961 2.09 -3.66 -5.66
N GLY A 962 0.77 -3.44 -5.53
CA GLY A 962 0.13 -2.20 -5.95
C GLY A 962 -0.03 -2.05 -7.46
N VAL A 963 0.25 -3.11 -8.24
CA VAL A 963 0.08 -3.11 -9.70
C VAL A 963 -1.39 -3.41 -10.02
N PRO A 964 -2.08 -2.55 -10.80
CA PRO A 964 -3.43 -2.85 -11.27
C PRO A 964 -3.45 -4.08 -12.17
N ILE A 965 -4.42 -4.98 -11.97
CA ILE A 965 -4.58 -6.20 -12.76
C ILE A 965 -5.98 -6.26 -13.36
N LYS A 966 -6.07 -6.51 -14.66
CA LYS A 966 -7.31 -6.81 -15.39
C LYS A 966 -7.34 -8.32 -15.65
N GLN A 967 -8.41 -9.00 -15.25
CA GLN A 967 -8.56 -10.43 -15.49
C GLN A 967 -9.62 -10.64 -16.57
N SER A 968 -9.27 -11.35 -17.64
CA SER A 968 -10.20 -11.64 -18.74
C SER A 968 -10.80 -13.04 -18.59
N ALA A 969 -12.14 -13.14 -18.60
CA ALA A 969 -12.86 -14.41 -18.52
C ALA A 969 -13.02 -15.14 -19.87
N LEU A 970 -12.57 -14.53 -20.97
CA LEU A 970 -12.69 -15.08 -22.32
C LEU A 970 -11.41 -15.85 -22.72
N ASP A 971 -11.57 -16.96 -23.44
CA ASP A 971 -10.48 -17.74 -24.04
C ASP A 971 -10.00 -17.05 -25.33
N THR A 972 -9.21 -15.98 -25.18
CA THR A 972 -8.55 -15.29 -26.29
C THR A 972 -7.04 -15.56 -26.34
N GLY A 973 -6.51 -16.35 -25.40
CA GLY A 973 -5.08 -16.66 -25.27
C GLY A 973 -4.61 -17.59 -26.39
N ASN A 974 -3.83 -17.04 -27.33
CA ASN A 974 -3.24 -17.81 -28.42
C ASN A 974 -1.75 -18.12 -28.21
N GLY A 975 -1.16 -17.76 -27.07
CA GLY A 975 0.26 -17.96 -26.78
C GLY A 975 0.59 -19.36 -26.26
N ASP A 976 1.82 -19.56 -25.81
CA ASP A 976 2.33 -20.87 -25.37
C ASP A 976 1.52 -21.53 -24.25
N GLU A 977 0.82 -20.75 -23.40
CA GLU A 977 -0.05 -21.27 -22.34
C GLU A 977 -1.14 -22.21 -22.89
N LYS A 978 -1.58 -21.99 -24.13
CA LYS A 978 -2.67 -22.75 -24.73
C LYS A 978 -2.30 -24.23 -24.88
N SER A 979 -1.04 -24.51 -25.20
CA SER A 979 -0.50 -25.88 -25.29
C SER A 979 -0.63 -26.63 -23.96
N PHE A 980 -0.52 -25.91 -22.83
CA PHE A 980 -0.65 -26.47 -21.48
C PHE A 980 -2.11 -26.61 -21.05
N ILE A 981 -2.95 -25.61 -21.36
CA ILE A 981 -4.40 -25.68 -21.14
C ILE A 981 -5.00 -26.88 -21.87
N ASP A 982 -4.62 -27.11 -23.13
CA ASP A 982 -5.08 -28.25 -23.93
C ASP A 982 -4.59 -29.60 -23.38
N ALA A 983 -3.47 -29.59 -22.65
CA ALA A 983 -2.96 -30.74 -21.91
C ALA A 983 -3.60 -30.92 -20.52
N GLY A 984 -4.53 -30.04 -20.13
CA GLY A 984 -5.22 -30.07 -18.84
C GLY A 984 -4.46 -29.42 -17.68
N VAL A 985 -3.37 -28.70 -17.95
CA VAL A 985 -2.58 -27.98 -16.94
C VAL A 985 -3.14 -26.57 -16.76
N PRO A 986 -3.52 -26.16 -15.54
CA PRO A 986 -3.91 -24.79 -15.25
C PRO A 986 -2.83 -23.80 -15.70
N SER A 987 -3.17 -22.87 -16.58
CA SER A 987 -2.19 -21.95 -17.15
C SER A 987 -2.76 -20.56 -17.36
N VAL A 988 -1.89 -19.57 -17.26
CA VAL A 988 -2.22 -18.15 -17.38
C VAL A 988 -1.19 -17.44 -18.24
N HIS A 989 -1.59 -16.31 -18.80
CA HIS A 989 -0.77 -15.52 -19.71
C HIS A 989 -0.80 -14.05 -19.30
N PHE A 990 0.38 -13.46 -19.15
CA PHE A 990 0.57 -12.06 -18.79
C PHE A 990 0.75 -11.23 -20.05
N PHE A 991 -0.08 -10.20 -20.23
CA PHE A 991 -0.11 -9.37 -21.42
C PHE A 991 -0.26 -7.89 -21.08
N SER A 992 0.48 -7.01 -21.76
CA SER A 992 0.40 -5.56 -21.54
C SER A 992 -0.53 -4.82 -22.50
N GLY A 993 -1.09 -5.51 -23.50
CA GLY A 993 -1.95 -4.92 -24.53
C GLY A 993 -1.28 -4.95 -25.91
N ALA A 994 -2.07 -5.03 -26.97
CA ALA A 994 -1.54 -4.92 -28.34
C ALA A 994 -1.44 -3.43 -28.72
N ARG A 995 -0.34 -3.04 -29.35
CA ARG A 995 -0.09 -1.66 -29.79
C ARG A 995 -0.02 -1.57 -31.31
N ASP A 996 0.08 -0.34 -31.83
CA ASP A 996 0.16 -0.07 -33.27
C ASP A 996 1.39 -0.71 -33.95
N ASN A 997 2.43 -1.05 -33.18
CA ASN A 997 3.65 -1.71 -33.61
C ASN A 997 3.65 -3.25 -33.48
N TYR A 998 2.56 -3.87 -33.01
CA TYR A 998 2.49 -5.32 -32.81
C TYR A 998 2.70 -6.11 -34.11
N HIS A 999 3.62 -7.09 -34.10
CA HIS A 999 4.10 -7.86 -35.27
C HIS A 999 4.68 -7.00 -36.41
N ARG A 1000 5.40 -5.91 -36.10
CA ARG A 1000 5.93 -4.98 -37.12
C ARG A 1000 7.43 -4.70 -36.99
N PRO A 1001 8.06 -4.22 -38.08
CA PRO A 1001 9.43 -3.69 -38.03
C PRO A 1001 9.63 -2.52 -37.05
N THR A 1002 8.55 -1.85 -36.66
CA THR A 1002 8.55 -0.75 -35.68
C THR A 1002 8.47 -1.22 -34.23
N ASP A 1003 8.35 -2.53 -33.98
CA ASP A 1003 8.51 -3.08 -32.64
C ASP A 1003 10.00 -3.04 -32.25
N THR A 1004 10.40 -1.94 -31.61
CA THR A 1004 11.79 -1.49 -31.44
C THR A 1004 12.02 -1.06 -30.00
N VAL A 1005 13.29 -1.08 -29.57
CA VAL A 1005 13.68 -0.90 -28.16
C VAL A 1005 13.25 0.46 -27.59
N ASP A 1006 13.17 1.51 -28.40
CA ASP A 1006 12.75 2.85 -27.97
C ASP A 1006 11.28 2.93 -27.53
N ARG A 1007 10.49 1.89 -27.82
CA ARG A 1007 9.08 1.78 -27.39
C ARG A 1007 8.92 1.13 -26.01
N ILE A 1008 9.99 0.57 -25.44
CA ILE A 1008 9.90 -0.22 -24.21
C ILE A 1008 9.73 0.66 -22.97
N ASP A 1009 8.71 0.34 -22.19
CA ASP A 1009 8.47 0.85 -20.84
C ASP A 1009 9.14 -0.06 -19.79
N THR A 1010 10.35 0.33 -19.37
CA THR A 1010 11.12 -0.43 -18.37
C THR A 1010 10.45 -0.45 -17.00
N ALA A 1011 9.71 0.60 -16.62
CA ALA A 1011 8.96 0.62 -15.38
C ALA A 1011 7.78 -0.38 -15.42
N GLY A 1012 7.14 -0.51 -16.58
CA GLY A 1012 6.15 -1.54 -16.87
C GLY A 1012 6.69 -2.96 -16.69
N LEU A 1013 7.89 -3.25 -17.20
CA LEU A 1013 8.56 -4.55 -17.03
C LEU A 1013 8.78 -4.90 -15.55
N VAL A 1014 9.20 -3.92 -14.72
CA VAL A 1014 9.37 -4.14 -13.27
C VAL A 1014 8.04 -4.51 -12.60
N LYS A 1015 6.93 -3.86 -12.99
CA LYS A 1015 5.59 -4.19 -12.47
C LYS A 1015 5.19 -5.63 -12.84
N THR A 1016 5.41 -6.03 -14.09
CA THR A 1016 5.13 -7.40 -14.56
C THR A 1016 5.97 -8.43 -13.80
N ALA A 1017 7.27 -8.18 -13.64
CA ALA A 1017 8.18 -9.05 -12.88
C ALA A 1017 7.77 -9.17 -11.40
N ALA A 1018 7.25 -8.09 -10.79
CA ALA A 1018 6.73 -8.12 -9.43
C ALA A 1018 5.48 -9.00 -9.30
N ILE A 1019 4.55 -8.93 -10.24
CA ILE A 1019 3.39 -9.84 -10.28
C ILE A 1019 3.85 -11.29 -10.47
N LEU A 1020 4.78 -11.53 -11.40
CA LEU A 1020 5.32 -12.87 -11.65
C LEU A 1020 5.91 -13.49 -10.39
N LYS A 1021 6.75 -12.73 -9.67
CA LYS A 1021 7.36 -13.18 -8.41
C LYS A 1021 6.29 -13.59 -7.39
N GLU A 1022 5.32 -12.73 -7.11
CA GLU A 1022 4.28 -13.03 -6.11
C GLU A 1022 3.44 -14.25 -6.51
N THR A 1023 3.12 -14.40 -7.81
CA THR A 1023 2.41 -15.57 -8.33
C THR A 1023 3.23 -16.85 -8.18
N VAL A 1024 4.50 -16.84 -8.61
CA VAL A 1024 5.36 -18.03 -8.59
C VAL A 1024 5.69 -18.45 -7.16
N GLU A 1025 6.04 -17.52 -6.27
CA GLU A 1025 6.33 -17.84 -4.86
C GLU A 1025 5.12 -18.44 -4.15
N TYR A 1026 3.91 -17.94 -4.44
CA TYR A 1026 2.67 -18.52 -3.92
C TYR A 1026 2.48 -19.95 -4.45
N LEU A 1027 2.60 -20.16 -5.75
CA LEU A 1027 2.43 -21.47 -6.38
C LEU A 1027 3.50 -22.47 -5.91
N ALA A 1028 4.72 -22.00 -5.63
CA ALA A 1028 5.83 -22.84 -5.20
C ALA A 1028 5.65 -23.38 -3.78
N ALA A 1029 5.08 -22.59 -2.87
CA ALA A 1029 4.87 -22.95 -1.47
C ALA A 1029 3.48 -23.54 -1.18
N ARG A 1030 2.53 -23.44 -2.12
CA ARG A 1030 1.19 -23.99 -1.93
C ARG A 1030 1.27 -25.53 -1.91
N PRO A 1031 0.79 -26.23 -0.87
CA PRO A 1031 0.82 -27.68 -0.84
C PRO A 1031 -0.30 -28.29 -1.71
N GLU A 1032 -1.50 -27.70 -1.72
CA GLU A 1032 -2.61 -28.24 -2.49
C GLU A 1032 -2.49 -27.89 -3.99
N PRO A 1033 -2.82 -28.84 -4.90
CA PRO A 1033 -2.92 -28.53 -6.31
C PRO A 1033 -3.98 -27.46 -6.59
N LEU A 1034 -3.88 -26.78 -7.73
CA LEU A 1034 -4.94 -25.90 -8.20
C LEU A 1034 -6.17 -26.72 -8.60
N THR A 1035 -7.35 -26.21 -8.31
CA THR A 1035 -8.61 -26.84 -8.71
C THR A 1035 -8.87 -26.53 -10.18
N SER A 1036 -8.35 -27.40 -11.06
CA SER A 1036 -8.55 -27.29 -12.50
C SER A 1036 -10.05 -27.28 -12.85
N THR A 1037 -10.43 -26.29 -13.63
CA THR A 1037 -11.78 -26.11 -14.19
C THR A 1037 -11.82 -26.51 -15.67
N LEU A 1038 -10.70 -27.00 -16.20
CA LEU A 1038 -10.58 -27.53 -17.54
C LEU A 1038 -11.28 -28.90 -17.60
N THR A 1039 -12.25 -29.05 -18.49
CA THR A 1039 -12.89 -30.36 -18.71
C THR A 1039 -11.86 -31.32 -19.28
N SER A 1040 -11.71 -32.49 -18.65
CA SER A 1040 -10.75 -33.49 -19.09
C SER A 1040 -11.07 -33.94 -20.53
N ALA A 1041 -10.05 -33.98 -21.39
CA ALA A 1041 -10.15 -34.30 -22.81
C ALA A 1041 -10.80 -35.67 -23.12
N LYS A 1042 -11.10 -36.51 -22.11
CA LYS A 1042 -11.73 -37.82 -22.28
C LYS A 1042 -13.19 -37.78 -22.75
N ASP A 1043 -13.91 -36.68 -22.58
CA ASP A 1043 -15.30 -36.55 -23.06
C ASP A 1043 -15.45 -35.84 -24.42
N SER A 1044 -14.33 -35.45 -25.06
CA SER A 1044 -14.34 -34.68 -26.32
C SER A 1044 -14.14 -35.49 -27.60
N THR A 1045 -14.33 -36.82 -27.56
CA THR A 1045 -14.31 -37.65 -28.78
C THR A 1045 -15.57 -37.56 -29.63
N ALA A 1046 -16.55 -36.74 -29.25
CA ALA A 1046 -17.71 -36.41 -30.09
C ALA A 1046 -17.64 -34.96 -30.58
N HIS A 1047 -17.41 -34.79 -31.88
CA HIS A 1047 -17.43 -33.53 -32.65
C HIS A 1047 -16.10 -32.77 -32.85
N GLN A 1048 -15.05 -33.46 -33.30
CA GLN A 1048 -14.15 -32.82 -34.28
C GLN A 1048 -14.80 -32.89 -35.66
N LYS A 1049 -15.54 -31.84 -36.05
CA LYS A 1049 -15.68 -31.51 -37.47
C LYS A 1049 -14.33 -30.93 -37.92
N GLU A 1050 -13.73 -31.53 -38.94
CA GLU A 1050 -12.61 -30.93 -39.68
C GLU A 1050 -12.98 -29.47 -40.07
N ARG A 1051 -12.47 -28.50 -39.32
CA ARG A 1051 -12.56 -27.08 -39.70
C ARG A 1051 -11.44 -26.83 -40.71
N SER A 1052 -11.84 -26.42 -41.91
CA SER A 1052 -10.93 -25.90 -42.95
C SER A 1052 -10.13 -24.71 -42.40
N ARG A 1053 -8.80 -24.78 -42.47
CA ARG A 1053 -7.88 -23.68 -42.13
C ARG A 1053 -7.88 -22.63 -43.25
N THR A 1054 -8.94 -21.84 -43.38
CA THR A 1054 -8.92 -20.65 -44.25
C THR A 1054 -8.19 -19.50 -43.55
N LYS A 1055 -7.00 -19.14 -44.05
CA LYS A 1055 -6.22 -17.98 -43.57
C LYS A 1055 -6.94 -16.67 -43.90
N ARG A 1056 -6.84 -15.68 -43.00
CA ARG A 1056 -7.36 -14.32 -43.21
C ARG A 1056 -6.60 -13.66 -44.37
N LYS A 1057 -7.32 -13.16 -45.38
CA LYS A 1057 -6.74 -12.59 -46.61
C LYS A 1057 -6.71 -11.06 -46.64
N VAL A 1058 -7.40 -10.41 -45.72
CA VAL A 1058 -7.56 -8.96 -45.69
C VAL A 1058 -7.26 -8.34 -44.33
N VAL A 1059 -6.92 -7.06 -44.33
CA VAL A 1059 -6.62 -6.25 -43.15
C VAL A 1059 -7.55 -5.05 -43.13
N LEU A 1060 -8.14 -4.81 -41.95
CA LEU A 1060 -8.92 -3.61 -41.67
C LEU A 1060 -8.09 -2.56 -40.94
N GLY A 1061 -7.12 -3.00 -40.11
CA GLY A 1061 -6.23 -2.11 -39.35
C GLY A 1061 -6.72 -1.73 -37.96
N THR A 1062 -7.71 -2.43 -37.44
CA THR A 1062 -8.19 -2.30 -36.04
C THR A 1062 -7.30 -3.09 -35.07
N VAL A 1063 -7.07 -2.55 -33.88
CA VAL A 1063 -6.46 -3.26 -32.75
C VAL A 1063 -7.57 -3.54 -31.74
N PRO A 1064 -7.99 -4.80 -31.54
CA PRO A 1064 -9.03 -5.12 -30.56
C PRO A 1064 -8.55 -4.94 -29.11
N ASP A 1065 -9.44 -4.48 -28.24
CA ASP A 1065 -9.30 -4.62 -26.79
C ASP A 1065 -9.69 -6.06 -26.42
N PHE A 1066 -8.68 -6.91 -26.30
CA PHE A 1066 -8.83 -8.33 -25.96
C PHE A 1066 -9.41 -8.59 -24.58
N ALA A 1067 -9.55 -7.56 -23.74
CA ALA A 1067 -10.10 -7.69 -22.40
C ALA A 1067 -11.46 -6.96 -22.25
N TYR A 1068 -12.08 -6.57 -23.36
CA TYR A 1068 -13.49 -6.17 -23.39
C TYR A 1068 -14.40 -7.41 -23.35
N THR A 1069 -15.43 -7.38 -22.50
CA THR A 1069 -16.37 -8.50 -22.31
C THR A 1069 -17.82 -8.15 -22.68
N GLY A 1070 -18.06 -6.98 -23.28
CA GLY A 1070 -19.39 -6.60 -23.76
C GLY A 1070 -19.67 -7.15 -25.16
N GLN A 1071 -20.87 -6.89 -25.69
CA GLN A 1071 -21.25 -7.32 -27.04
C GLN A 1071 -20.51 -6.49 -28.10
N GLY A 1072 -19.91 -7.17 -29.09
CA GLY A 1072 -19.12 -6.53 -30.13
C GLY A 1072 -17.62 -6.52 -29.85
N VAL A 1073 -16.85 -5.91 -30.73
CA VAL A 1073 -15.39 -5.80 -30.59
C VAL A 1073 -15.01 -4.36 -30.30
N ARG A 1074 -14.66 -4.08 -29.04
CA ARG A 1074 -14.06 -2.80 -28.65
C ARG A 1074 -12.65 -2.67 -29.22
N LEU A 1075 -12.30 -1.48 -29.70
CA LEU A 1075 -10.99 -1.16 -30.22
C LEU A 1075 -10.13 -0.55 -29.11
N ASP A 1076 -8.92 -1.08 -28.93
CA ASP A 1076 -7.85 -0.48 -28.10
C ASP A 1076 -6.99 0.49 -28.94
N GLY A 1077 -7.25 0.55 -30.24
CA GLY A 1077 -6.58 1.44 -31.16
C GLY A 1077 -6.84 1.13 -32.62
N VAL A 1078 -6.33 2.02 -33.48
CA VAL A 1078 -6.42 1.89 -34.93
C VAL A 1078 -5.05 2.17 -35.53
N THR A 1079 -4.66 1.34 -36.49
CA THR A 1079 -3.39 1.43 -37.16
C THR A 1079 -3.38 2.63 -38.13
N PRO A 1080 -2.37 3.52 -38.09
CA PRO A 1080 -2.18 4.56 -39.11
C PRO A 1080 -2.09 4.00 -40.53
N ASP A 1081 -2.54 4.77 -41.53
CA ASP A 1081 -2.50 4.39 -42.96
C ASP A 1081 -3.22 3.08 -43.28
N THR A 1082 -4.26 2.73 -42.53
CA THR A 1082 -5.12 1.57 -42.79
C THR A 1082 -6.57 1.97 -43.03
N PRO A 1083 -7.38 1.07 -43.65
CA PRO A 1083 -8.78 1.35 -43.93
C PRO A 1083 -9.61 1.77 -42.70
N ALA A 1084 -9.29 1.26 -41.50
CA ALA A 1084 -9.93 1.68 -40.26
C ALA A 1084 -9.59 3.12 -39.86
N CYS A 1085 -8.33 3.55 -40.05
CA CYS A 1085 -7.90 4.92 -39.75
C CYS A 1085 -8.52 5.90 -40.75
N GLU A 1086 -8.49 5.56 -42.04
CA GLU A 1086 -9.14 6.34 -43.10
C GLU A 1086 -10.66 6.46 -42.89
N ALA A 1087 -11.28 5.43 -42.32
CA ALA A 1087 -12.70 5.42 -41.95
C ALA A 1087 -13.03 6.23 -40.68
N GLY A 1088 -12.02 6.74 -39.96
CA GLY A 1088 -12.21 7.53 -38.74
C GLY A 1088 -12.57 6.73 -37.49
N LEU A 1089 -12.31 5.42 -37.47
CA LEU A 1089 -12.38 4.61 -36.26
C LEU A 1089 -11.28 5.03 -35.28
N GLN A 1090 -11.57 4.93 -33.98
CA GLN A 1090 -10.73 5.41 -32.88
C GLN A 1090 -10.68 4.40 -31.74
N ASP A 1091 -9.75 4.63 -30.81
CA ASP A 1091 -9.72 3.96 -29.51
C ASP A 1091 -11.06 4.14 -28.78
N GLY A 1092 -11.55 3.07 -28.16
CA GLY A 1092 -12.82 3.02 -27.43
C GLY A 1092 -14.06 2.66 -28.27
N ASP A 1093 -13.99 2.70 -29.61
CA ASP A 1093 -15.10 2.32 -30.49
C ASP A 1093 -15.46 0.83 -30.34
N ILE A 1094 -16.75 0.47 -30.37
CA ILE A 1094 -17.20 -0.93 -30.31
C ILE A 1094 -17.84 -1.32 -31.63
N ILE A 1095 -17.17 -2.17 -32.43
CA ILE A 1095 -17.73 -2.70 -33.68
C ILE A 1095 -18.87 -3.67 -33.35
N ALA A 1096 -20.09 -3.30 -33.72
CA ALA A 1096 -21.29 -4.07 -33.49
C ALA A 1096 -21.75 -4.84 -34.75
N ARG A 1097 -21.42 -4.35 -35.95
CA ARG A 1097 -21.83 -5.00 -37.22
C ARG A 1097 -20.84 -4.69 -38.36
N ILE A 1098 -20.61 -5.67 -39.24
CA ILE A 1098 -19.94 -5.47 -40.53
C ILE A 1098 -20.82 -6.01 -41.64
N GLY A 1099 -21.24 -5.12 -42.55
CA GLY A 1099 -22.29 -5.42 -43.53
C GLY A 1099 -23.59 -5.78 -42.81
N ASP A 1100 -24.12 -6.97 -43.12
CA ASP A 1100 -25.31 -7.53 -42.46
C ASP A 1100 -24.97 -8.45 -41.27
N THR A 1101 -23.68 -8.69 -41.00
CA THR A 1101 -23.22 -9.63 -39.98
C THR A 1101 -23.03 -8.93 -38.64
N VAL A 1102 -23.83 -9.32 -37.65
CA VAL A 1102 -23.66 -8.89 -36.25
C VAL A 1102 -22.34 -9.46 -35.72
N ILE A 1103 -21.55 -8.57 -35.12
CA ILE A 1103 -20.30 -8.95 -34.48
C ILE A 1103 -20.62 -9.07 -32.99
N GLU A 1104 -20.69 -10.30 -32.50
CA GLU A 1104 -20.98 -10.57 -31.08
C GLU A 1104 -19.69 -10.62 -30.25
N ASP A 1105 -18.61 -11.13 -30.84
CA ASP A 1105 -17.30 -11.31 -30.20
C ASP A 1105 -16.14 -11.26 -31.23
N LEU A 1106 -14.93 -11.50 -30.72
CA LEU A 1106 -13.69 -11.56 -31.50
C LEU A 1106 -13.66 -12.72 -32.52
N GLU A 1107 -14.33 -13.85 -32.26
CA GLU A 1107 -14.40 -14.98 -33.19
C GLU A 1107 -15.24 -14.60 -34.42
N ALA A 1108 -16.44 -14.04 -34.21
CA ALA A 1108 -17.31 -13.52 -35.25
C ALA A 1108 -16.61 -12.44 -36.09
N TYR A 1109 -15.88 -11.55 -35.43
CA TYR A 1109 -15.05 -10.53 -36.09
C TYR A 1109 -13.92 -11.13 -36.94
N SER A 1110 -13.23 -12.14 -36.43
CA SER A 1110 -12.17 -12.84 -37.16
C SER A 1110 -12.72 -13.57 -38.38
N ASP A 1111 -13.87 -14.22 -38.25
CA ASP A 1111 -14.49 -15.02 -39.30
C ASP A 1111 -15.05 -14.17 -40.44
N ILE A 1112 -15.68 -13.03 -40.15
CA ILE A 1112 -16.09 -12.08 -41.19
C ILE A 1112 -14.87 -11.59 -41.97
N LEU A 1113 -13.76 -11.26 -41.30
CA LEU A 1113 -12.54 -10.82 -41.97
C LEU A 1113 -11.86 -11.93 -42.80
N LYS A 1114 -12.04 -13.21 -42.46
CA LYS A 1114 -11.55 -14.34 -43.29
C LYS A 1114 -12.37 -14.52 -44.57
N SER A 1115 -13.64 -14.11 -44.56
CA SER A 1115 -14.55 -14.23 -45.70
C SER A 1115 -14.31 -13.19 -46.80
N LEU A 1116 -13.72 -12.05 -46.46
CA LEU A 1116 -13.55 -10.89 -47.34
C LEU A 1116 -12.31 -11.01 -48.24
N GLN A 1117 -12.33 -10.29 -49.37
CA GLN A 1117 -11.22 -10.13 -50.32
C GLN A 1117 -10.74 -8.68 -50.42
N ALA A 1118 -9.48 -8.51 -50.83
CA ALA A 1118 -8.88 -7.19 -50.94
C ALA A 1118 -9.62 -6.35 -51.98
N GLY A 1119 -10.01 -5.14 -51.60
CA GLY A 1119 -10.84 -4.25 -52.42
C GLY A 1119 -12.34 -4.34 -52.12
N ASP A 1120 -12.78 -5.30 -51.29
CA ASP A 1120 -14.17 -5.37 -50.83
C ASP A 1120 -14.52 -4.12 -50.01
N GLU A 1121 -15.64 -3.51 -50.36
CA GLU A 1121 -16.21 -2.37 -49.65
C GLU A 1121 -17.13 -2.89 -48.55
N ILE A 1122 -16.82 -2.53 -47.31
CA ILE A 1122 -17.59 -2.96 -46.13
C ILE A 1122 -18.14 -1.75 -45.38
N THR A 1123 -19.36 -1.89 -44.88
CA THR A 1123 -19.97 -0.93 -43.95
C THR A 1123 -19.80 -1.44 -42.53
N ILE A 1124 -19.20 -0.63 -41.67
CA ILE A 1124 -18.92 -0.95 -40.27
C ILE A 1124 -19.85 -0.10 -39.42
N VAL A 1125 -20.67 -0.75 -38.60
CA VAL A 1125 -21.49 -0.10 -37.58
C VAL A 1125 -20.80 -0.27 -36.25
N PHE A 1126 -20.56 0.84 -35.56
CA PHE A 1126 -19.84 0.86 -34.29
C PHE A 1126 -20.48 1.82 -33.29
N MET A 1127 -20.28 1.55 -32.00
CA MET A 1127 -20.72 2.41 -30.92
C MET A 1127 -19.57 3.30 -30.44
N ARG A 1128 -19.83 4.60 -30.30
CA ARG A 1128 -18.93 5.56 -29.65
C ARG A 1128 -19.76 6.34 -28.64
N ASP A 1129 -19.33 6.38 -27.37
CA ASP A 1129 -20.05 7.05 -26.28
C ASP A 1129 -21.54 6.64 -26.17
N ASN A 1130 -21.83 5.35 -26.38
CA ASN A 1130 -23.18 4.77 -26.46
C ASN A 1130 -24.08 5.29 -27.61
N VAL A 1131 -23.50 5.93 -28.63
CA VAL A 1131 -24.18 6.34 -29.86
C VAL A 1131 -23.74 5.45 -31.03
N GLU A 1132 -24.69 5.01 -31.86
CA GLU A 1132 -24.41 4.20 -33.05
C GLU A 1132 -23.92 5.09 -34.21
N HIS A 1133 -22.79 4.70 -34.81
CA HIS A 1133 -22.18 5.30 -35.99
C HIS A 1133 -22.01 4.25 -37.09
N SER A 1134 -21.93 4.71 -38.34
CA SER A 1134 -21.71 3.84 -39.50
C SER A 1134 -20.72 4.48 -40.48
N VAL A 1135 -19.73 3.71 -40.92
CA VAL A 1135 -18.68 4.13 -41.86
C VAL A 1135 -18.45 3.07 -42.92
N THR A 1136 -18.13 3.49 -44.15
CA THR A 1136 -17.81 2.59 -45.25
C THR A 1136 -16.32 2.68 -45.57
N THR A 1137 -15.66 1.54 -45.72
CA THR A 1137 -14.23 1.47 -46.06
C THR A 1137 -13.91 0.26 -46.91
N LYS A 1138 -12.75 0.27 -47.57
CA LYS A 1138 -12.28 -0.83 -48.41
C LYS A 1138 -11.18 -1.62 -47.73
N VAL A 1139 -11.42 -2.89 -47.44
CA VAL A 1139 -10.39 -3.74 -46.82
C VAL A 1139 -9.24 -3.98 -47.81
N VAL A 1140 -8.01 -3.96 -47.29
CA VAL A 1140 -6.79 -4.15 -48.12
C VAL A 1140 -6.25 -5.56 -47.96
N ALA A 1141 -5.43 -6.02 -48.90
CA ALA A 1141 -4.79 -7.33 -48.82
C ALA A 1141 -3.89 -7.42 -47.58
N ARG A 1142 -3.97 -8.54 -46.86
CA ARG A 1142 -3.05 -8.88 -45.76
C ARG A 1142 -1.64 -9.08 -46.29
#